data_AF-A0A7C6BEN2-F1
#
_entry.id   AF-A0A7C6BEN2-F1
#
_cell.length_a   1.000
_cell.length_b   1.000
_cell.length_c   1.000
_cell.angle_alpha   90.00
_cell.angle_beta   90.00
_cell.angle_gamma   90.00
#
_symmetry.space_group_name_H-M   'P 1'
#
loop_
_entity.id
_entity.type
_entity.pdbx_description
1 polymer ?
#
loop_
_entity_poly.entity_id
_entity_poly.type
_entity_poly.pdbx_seq_one_letter_code
_entity_poly.pdbx_strand_id
1 'polypeptide(L)'
;RHSEVSEVTQWKTPQDIDNYLASFKQHSLRNPIVEQVVTETLRTVRDIWLHYGDDEKRFFDEIHVEIGRDMKNSADKRKVISSRNRENERTNQRIKELLQELKDQYPDQDIRPYSPSHQEILKIYEEGVYQNPNASNAILNDFEVTKIRNSRTLSKNDITRYKLWLEQGYLSPYTGRVIPLSRLFSEDYQIEHIIPQTRFFDNSLGNKVICESEINPSPYKGNQTAFEFIKNMGGSIVQLSNGRGPMEIFKLSEYENHCKNYFKRNNRKLEYLLAEDVPERFTERQMNDTRYISKFVKGLLSNIVRDENEKEATAKSLLTMPGAITAKLKQDWGLNDKWNELIAPRFKRLNEMTNSQDFGYWDNNINAFRTQVTDEIEKTGFNKKRIDHRHHAMDALVIACCTRSHAQYLNTLSAGKDKFDLRDKLLVKNDHGHYTKSFQLPWASFPVDAKDSLERAIISFKQNARVINKANNKTWQWVQKKNGDFKKELVMQTKGDSWAIRKPLHKETLYGAVQIKRIRKGEFTLNSYLDKPEFIVDKLIQKKVNYLHGVFLSDLNKIKKHLREHPLKINGEAIDKIKVYEWTKGATATRTPLSINFTRKQLDSITDSGIQKILNNHLKNYLDENGEEQFNLAFSPEGIEDMNANIVALNNGRKHQPIYKVRIYQEGTKFSVSDNKNSPKSTQYVTAAEGTNLFFSVYFDDDKQKRVFETIPFNEVVEHQKQRAVLSKDALKEEPLIPIKPELGRFLFSLSPNDLVFVPTDEEISHPNSVNINNLTKEQIKRIYTVNDFTGPTIYFTPNPLAKNIIAKEVDLRKNEKNGKLKGSFDTKTASFESIQIKDCCWKLEVDRLGNVINMIR
;
A
#
# COMPACT_ATOMS: atom_id res chain seq x y z
N ARG A 1 -28.46 6.48 18.69
CA ARG A 1 -29.31 5.70 17.75
C ARG A 1 -29.40 6.55 16.48
N HIS A 2 -28.76 6.16 15.38
CA HIS A 2 -28.87 6.88 14.09
C HIS A 2 -30.00 6.23 13.29
N SER A 3 -31.22 6.50 13.73
CA SER A 3 -32.46 6.04 13.10
C SER A 3 -33.22 7.24 12.58
N GLU A 4 -32.65 7.95 11.61
CA GLU A 4 -33.40 8.94 10.84
C GLU A 4 -33.08 8.64 9.38
N VAL A 5 -34.08 8.12 8.69
CA VAL A 5 -34.21 8.39 7.26
C VAL A 5 -34.20 9.92 7.19
N SER A 6 -33.16 10.47 6.57
CA SER A 6 -33.05 11.89 6.27
C SER A 6 -34.39 12.40 5.77
N GLU A 7 -34.85 13.55 6.26
CA GLU A 7 -35.91 14.32 5.62
C GLU A 7 -35.67 14.27 4.10
N VAL A 8 -36.70 13.83 3.37
CA VAL A 8 -36.64 13.70 1.92
C VAL A 8 -36.42 15.11 1.38
N THR A 9 -35.19 15.35 0.92
CA THR A 9 -34.72 16.65 0.48
C THR A 9 -34.27 16.54 -0.96
N GLN A 10 -34.46 17.61 -1.73
CA GLN A 10 -34.05 17.70 -3.12
C GLN A 10 -33.06 18.86 -3.25
N TRP A 11 -31.89 18.58 -3.82
CA TRP A 11 -30.83 19.56 -4.10
C TRP A 11 -30.95 19.95 -5.57
N LYS A 12 -31.23 21.24 -5.81
CA LYS A 12 -31.51 21.78 -7.15
C LYS A 12 -30.30 22.52 -7.73
N THR A 13 -29.33 22.88 -6.89
CA THR A 13 -28.14 23.67 -7.26
C THR A 13 -26.88 23.16 -6.56
N PRO A 14 -25.68 23.49 -7.08
CA PRO A 14 -24.40 23.21 -6.40
C PRO A 14 -24.33 23.82 -4.99
N GLN A 15 -24.96 24.98 -4.77
CA GLN A 15 -24.98 25.67 -3.47
C GLN A 15 -25.66 24.85 -2.37
N ASP A 16 -26.62 23.99 -2.72
CA ASP A 16 -27.26 23.09 -1.75
C ASP A 16 -26.25 22.08 -1.16
N ILE A 17 -25.32 21.62 -1.99
CA ILE A 17 -24.20 20.75 -1.56
C ILE A 17 -23.26 21.53 -0.64
N ASP A 18 -22.93 22.78 -0.98
CA ASP A 18 -22.06 23.63 -0.15
C ASP A 18 -22.70 23.94 1.22
N ASN A 19 -24.00 24.21 1.25
CA ASN A 19 -24.76 24.42 2.50
C ASN A 19 -24.75 23.16 3.37
N TYR A 20 -24.95 21.98 2.77
CA TYR A 20 -24.83 20.71 3.48
C TYR A 20 -23.41 20.51 4.01
N LEU A 21 -22.38 20.69 3.19
CA LEU A 21 -20.98 20.53 3.60
C LEU A 21 -20.56 21.52 4.70
N ALA A 22 -21.10 22.74 4.73
CA ALA A 22 -20.84 23.74 5.75
C ALA A 22 -21.50 23.38 7.10
N SER A 23 -22.70 22.81 7.07
CA SER A 23 -23.43 22.35 8.26
C SER A 23 -23.00 20.96 8.75
N PHE A 24 -22.26 20.22 7.92
CA PHE A 24 -21.85 18.85 8.20
C PHE A 24 -20.89 18.80 9.40
N LYS A 25 -21.38 18.26 10.53
CA LYS A 25 -20.58 18.13 11.75
C LYS A 25 -19.48 17.08 11.57
N GLN A 26 -18.23 17.52 11.69
CA GLN A 26 -17.06 16.63 11.64
C GLN A 26 -17.13 15.58 12.76
N HIS A 27 -16.76 14.33 12.45
CA HIS A 27 -16.87 13.17 13.36
C HIS A 27 -18.31 12.80 13.75
N SER A 28 -19.29 13.18 12.93
CA SER A 28 -20.68 12.74 13.09
C SER A 28 -20.86 11.27 12.74
N LEU A 29 -20.03 10.73 11.84
CA LEU A 29 -20.03 9.32 11.46
C LEU A 29 -19.03 8.53 12.32
N ARG A 30 -19.37 7.28 12.63
CA ARG A 30 -18.51 6.37 13.42
C ARG A 30 -17.17 6.05 12.74
N ASN A 31 -17.07 6.23 11.42
CA ASN A 31 -15.86 5.95 10.65
C ASN A 31 -15.40 7.22 9.89
N PRO A 32 -14.25 7.83 10.27
CA PRO A 32 -13.76 9.05 9.65
C PRO A 32 -13.34 8.87 8.18
N ILE A 33 -12.99 7.65 7.76
CA ILE A 33 -12.67 7.36 6.36
C ILE A 33 -13.94 7.47 5.51
N VAL A 34 -15.07 7.00 6.02
CA VAL A 34 -16.36 7.10 5.32
C VAL A 34 -16.74 8.57 5.17
N GLU A 35 -16.61 9.35 6.24
CA GLU A 35 -16.85 10.79 6.22
C GLU A 35 -16.01 11.51 5.17
N GLN A 36 -14.71 11.18 5.10
CA GLN A 36 -13.82 11.70 4.07
C GLN A 36 -14.28 11.30 2.68
N VAL A 37 -14.57 10.02 2.42
CA VAL A 37 -15.00 9.57 1.09
C VAL A 37 -16.28 10.26 0.66
N VAL A 38 -17.28 10.35 1.54
CA VAL A 38 -18.57 11.00 1.23
C VAL A 38 -18.39 12.48 0.91
N THR A 39 -17.66 13.21 1.75
CA THR A 39 -17.45 14.65 1.53
C THR A 39 -16.63 14.93 0.28
N GLU A 40 -15.65 14.09 -0.05
CA GLU A 40 -14.93 14.21 -1.32
C GLU A 40 -15.81 13.85 -2.53
N THR A 41 -16.64 12.80 -2.45
CA THR A 41 -17.61 12.48 -3.53
C THR A 41 -18.55 13.64 -3.79
N LEU A 42 -19.14 14.23 -2.75
CA LEU A 42 -20.04 15.38 -2.89
C LEU A 42 -19.36 16.60 -3.52
N ARG A 43 -18.10 16.88 -3.12
CA ARG A 43 -17.31 17.95 -3.73
C ARG A 43 -17.02 17.67 -5.20
N THR A 44 -16.68 16.43 -5.57
CA THR A 44 -16.47 16.06 -6.98
C THR A 44 -17.74 16.22 -7.78
N VAL A 45 -18.90 15.77 -7.26
CA VAL A 45 -20.18 15.94 -7.97
C VAL A 45 -20.54 17.42 -8.13
N ARG A 46 -20.32 18.23 -7.08
CA ARG A 46 -20.48 19.69 -7.15
C ARG A 46 -19.56 20.30 -8.21
N ASP A 47 -18.28 19.93 -8.24
CA ASP A 47 -17.30 20.46 -9.20
C ASP A 47 -17.65 20.08 -10.64
N ILE A 48 -18.14 18.86 -10.86
CA ILE A 48 -18.67 18.44 -12.17
C ILE A 48 -19.88 19.29 -12.56
N TRP A 49 -20.81 19.52 -11.64
CA TRP A 49 -21.99 20.35 -11.90
C TRP A 49 -21.59 21.80 -12.24
N LEU A 50 -20.67 22.40 -11.49
CA LEU A 50 -20.19 23.75 -11.76
C LEU A 50 -19.45 23.86 -13.11
N HIS A 51 -18.71 22.81 -13.50
CA HIS A 51 -17.90 22.85 -14.71
C HIS A 51 -18.68 22.54 -15.99
N TYR A 52 -19.63 21.61 -15.95
CA TYR A 52 -20.36 21.15 -17.13
C TYR A 52 -21.83 21.58 -17.18
N GLY A 53 -22.37 22.06 -16.06
CA GLY A 53 -23.79 22.34 -15.94
C GLY A 53 -24.19 23.78 -16.23
N ASP A 54 -23.27 24.71 -16.48
CA ASP A 54 -23.59 26.11 -16.86
C ASP A 54 -24.73 26.76 -16.05
N ASP A 55 -24.70 26.60 -14.72
CA ASP A 55 -25.74 27.05 -13.76
C ASP A 55 -27.14 26.42 -13.92
N GLU A 56 -27.28 25.38 -14.75
CA GLU A 56 -28.53 24.63 -14.90
C GLU A 56 -28.97 23.99 -13.57
N LYS A 57 -30.27 24.18 -13.28
CA LYS A 57 -30.91 23.47 -12.18
C LYS A 57 -31.14 22.02 -12.61
N ARG A 58 -30.83 21.09 -11.71
CA ARG A 58 -30.96 19.63 -11.93
C ARG A 58 -30.16 19.13 -13.14
N PHE A 59 -28.86 19.43 -13.17
CA PHE A 59 -27.96 19.03 -14.26
C PHE A 59 -27.85 17.50 -14.49
N PHE A 60 -27.98 16.67 -13.44
CA PHE A 60 -27.79 15.22 -13.56
C PHE A 60 -29.12 14.50 -13.80
N ASP A 61 -29.21 13.75 -14.92
CA ASP A 61 -30.35 12.85 -15.20
C ASP A 61 -30.32 11.59 -14.33
N GLU A 62 -29.17 10.91 -14.27
CA GLU A 62 -28.94 9.70 -13.50
C GLU A 62 -27.55 9.72 -12.83
N ILE A 63 -27.44 9.09 -11.65
CA ILE A 63 -26.16 8.85 -10.99
C ILE A 63 -25.96 7.33 -10.84
N HIS A 64 -24.84 6.84 -11.33
CA HIS A 64 -24.45 5.43 -11.17
C HIS A 64 -23.29 5.31 -10.18
N VAL A 65 -23.40 4.40 -9.22
CA VAL A 65 -22.40 4.23 -8.17
C VAL A 65 -22.06 2.75 -7.92
N GLU A 66 -20.76 2.44 -7.91
CA GLU A 66 -20.23 1.18 -7.38
C GLU A 66 -19.78 1.40 -5.92
N ILE A 67 -20.47 0.77 -4.96
CA ILE A 67 -20.12 0.89 -3.54
C ILE A 67 -19.15 -0.22 -3.14
N GLY A 68 -17.99 0.16 -2.59
CA GLY A 68 -16.99 -0.78 -2.11
C GLY A 68 -17.50 -1.61 -0.92
N ARG A 69 -17.49 -2.94 -1.07
CA ARG A 69 -17.92 -3.90 -0.03
C ARG A 69 -17.11 -3.78 1.27
N ASP A 70 -15.86 -3.32 1.16
CA ASP A 70 -14.90 -3.22 2.26
C ASP A 70 -14.80 -1.83 2.90
N MET A 71 -15.58 -0.84 2.46
CA MET A 71 -15.48 0.56 2.98
C MET A 71 -15.74 0.67 4.49
N LYS A 72 -16.45 -0.29 5.07
CA LYS A 72 -16.70 -0.36 6.52
C LYS A 72 -15.52 -0.87 7.34
N ASN A 73 -14.60 -1.60 6.72
CA ASN A 73 -13.54 -2.32 7.42
C ASN A 73 -12.42 -1.36 7.83
N SER A 74 -11.91 -1.51 9.06
CA SER A 74 -10.71 -0.78 9.51
C SER A 74 -9.51 -1.12 8.63
N ALA A 75 -8.46 -0.31 8.70
CA ALA A 75 -7.20 -0.57 7.97
C ALA A 75 -6.67 -1.99 8.25
N ASP A 76 -6.67 -2.42 9.51
CA ASP A 76 -6.21 -3.76 9.92
C ASP A 76 -7.09 -4.88 9.36
N LYS A 77 -8.43 -4.73 9.43
CA LYS A 77 -9.34 -5.72 8.85
C LYS A 77 -9.15 -5.84 7.33
N ARG A 78 -8.98 -4.72 6.63
CA ARG A 78 -8.67 -4.72 5.19
C ARG A 78 -7.32 -5.37 4.90
N LYS A 79 -6.32 -5.17 5.76
CA LYS A 79 -5.01 -5.84 5.66
C LYS A 79 -5.16 -7.35 5.79
N VAL A 80 -5.91 -7.84 6.78
CA VAL A 80 -6.19 -9.28 6.97
C VAL A 80 -6.92 -9.88 5.76
N ILE A 81 -7.97 -9.22 5.27
CA ILE A 81 -8.70 -9.66 4.07
C ILE A 81 -7.78 -9.69 2.86
N SER A 82 -6.96 -8.65 2.65
CA SER A 82 -6.00 -8.60 1.55
C SER A 82 -4.94 -9.69 1.68
N SER A 83 -4.44 -9.99 2.88
CA SER A 83 -3.46 -11.06 3.11
C SER A 83 -4.06 -12.42 2.78
N ARG A 84 -5.30 -12.69 3.25
CA ARG A 84 -6.02 -13.93 2.91
C ARG A 84 -6.28 -14.06 1.41
N ASN A 85 -6.66 -12.97 0.74
CA ASN A 85 -6.85 -12.98 -0.71
C ASN A 85 -5.54 -13.26 -1.45
N ARG A 86 -4.42 -12.67 -1.01
CA ARG A 86 -3.09 -12.94 -1.56
C ARG A 86 -2.64 -14.37 -1.33
N GLU A 87 -2.92 -14.94 -0.15
CA GLU A 87 -2.64 -16.33 0.14
C GLU A 87 -3.43 -17.25 -0.80
N ASN A 88 -4.72 -16.96 -1.00
CA ASN A 88 -5.54 -17.69 -1.97
C ASN A 88 -5.00 -17.56 -3.41
N GLU A 89 -4.55 -16.36 -3.81
CA GLU A 89 -3.92 -16.12 -5.11
C GLU A 89 -2.60 -16.88 -5.25
N ARG A 90 -1.74 -16.89 -4.23
CA ARG A 90 -0.48 -17.64 -4.21
C ARG A 90 -0.73 -19.14 -4.27
N THR A 91 -1.71 -19.64 -3.54
CA THR A 91 -2.11 -21.05 -3.62
C THR A 91 -2.58 -21.36 -5.04
N ASN A 92 -3.39 -20.50 -5.67
CA ASN A 92 -3.80 -20.69 -7.06
C ASN A 92 -2.63 -20.62 -8.05
N GLN A 93 -1.64 -19.76 -7.82
CA GLN A 93 -0.46 -19.59 -8.69
C GLN A 93 0.55 -20.73 -8.53
N ARG A 94 0.79 -21.18 -7.29
CA ARG A 94 1.55 -22.42 -7.03
C ARG A 94 0.84 -23.60 -7.68
N ILE A 95 -0.50 -23.58 -7.66
CA ILE A 95 -1.33 -24.53 -8.38
C ILE A 95 -1.23 -24.36 -9.90
N LYS A 96 -0.70 -23.26 -10.43
CA LYS A 96 -0.47 -23.08 -11.86
C LYS A 96 0.92 -23.57 -12.29
N GLU A 97 1.96 -23.24 -11.52
CA GLU A 97 3.37 -23.49 -11.83
C GLU A 97 3.76 -24.97 -11.85
N LEU A 98 3.37 -25.74 -10.84
CA LEU A 98 3.74 -27.15 -10.74
C LEU A 98 3.01 -28.02 -11.82
N LEU A 99 2.06 -27.43 -12.56
CA LEU A 99 1.48 -28.06 -13.75
C LEU A 99 2.34 -27.84 -14.98
N GLN A 100 3.16 -26.79 -14.96
CA GLN A 100 4.06 -26.35 -16.02
C GLN A 100 5.21 -27.29 -16.17
N GLU A 101 5.90 -27.51 -15.05
CA GLU A 101 7.06 -28.40 -14.94
C GLU A 101 6.75 -29.84 -15.39
N LEU A 102 5.53 -30.31 -15.17
CA LEU A 102 5.13 -31.67 -15.50
C LEU A 102 4.93 -31.92 -17.00
N LYS A 103 4.70 -30.87 -17.82
CA LYS A 103 4.76 -31.01 -19.29
C LYS A 103 6.19 -31.19 -19.77
N ASP A 104 7.13 -30.43 -19.24
CA ASP A 104 8.42 -30.24 -19.90
C ASP A 104 9.33 -31.48 -19.80
N GLN A 105 9.10 -32.39 -18.82
CA GLN A 105 9.89 -33.62 -18.63
C GLN A 105 9.54 -34.79 -19.58
N TYR A 106 8.40 -34.78 -20.27
CA TYR A 106 7.94 -35.92 -21.08
C TYR A 106 7.34 -35.44 -22.43
N PRO A 107 8.20 -35.10 -23.42
CA PRO A 107 7.82 -34.31 -24.61
C PRO A 107 7.06 -35.06 -25.72
N ASP A 108 7.22 -36.40 -25.86
CA ASP A 108 6.53 -37.22 -26.88
C ASP A 108 5.15 -37.74 -26.42
N GLN A 109 4.67 -37.24 -25.28
CA GLN A 109 3.31 -37.46 -24.79
C GLN A 109 2.66 -36.10 -24.57
N ASP A 110 1.37 -35.96 -24.92
CA ASP A 110 0.66 -34.67 -24.89
C ASP A 110 0.34 -34.24 -23.45
N ILE A 111 1.37 -33.91 -22.68
CA ILE A 111 1.27 -33.33 -21.35
C ILE A 111 1.32 -31.82 -21.53
N ARG A 112 0.41 -31.08 -20.88
CA ARG A 112 0.27 -29.62 -21.02
C ARG A 112 0.74 -28.93 -19.76
N PRO A 113 1.43 -27.80 -19.88
CA PRO A 113 2.14 -27.20 -18.78
C PRO A 113 1.16 -26.38 -17.88
N TYR A 114 -0.14 -26.46 -18.15
CA TYR A 114 -1.16 -25.73 -17.41
C TYR A 114 -2.37 -26.67 -17.19
N SER A 115 -2.22 -27.73 -16.36
CA SER A 115 -3.27 -28.74 -15.94
C SER A 115 -3.20 -29.30 -14.46
N PRO A 116 -4.02 -28.86 -13.45
CA PRO A 116 -4.12 -29.18 -12.01
C PRO A 116 -3.93 -30.60 -11.54
N SER A 117 -4.20 -31.61 -12.37
CA SER A 117 -4.34 -32.99 -11.90
C SER A 117 -3.05 -33.59 -11.34
N HIS A 118 -1.87 -33.20 -11.82
CA HIS A 118 -0.63 -33.86 -11.43
C HIS A 118 0.13 -33.16 -10.29
N GLN A 119 -0.38 -32.02 -9.85
CA GLN A 119 0.22 -31.27 -8.75
C GLN A 119 0.00 -31.86 -7.37
N GLU A 120 -1.15 -32.52 -7.23
CA GLU A 120 -1.56 -33.18 -6.01
C GLU A 120 -0.97 -34.57 -5.90
N ILE A 121 -0.66 -35.27 -6.99
CA ILE A 121 -0.03 -36.60 -6.92
C ILE A 121 1.30 -36.56 -6.15
N LEU A 122 2.08 -35.49 -6.28
CA LEU A 122 3.38 -35.36 -5.62
C LEU A 122 3.34 -34.76 -4.21
N LYS A 123 2.27 -34.03 -3.84
CA LYS A 123 2.12 -33.43 -2.51
C LYS A 123 1.19 -34.23 -1.57
N ILE A 124 0.21 -34.94 -2.14
CA ILE A 124 -0.68 -35.89 -1.44
C ILE A 124 0.09 -37.15 -1.02
N TYR A 125 1.12 -37.57 -1.77
CA TYR A 125 1.96 -38.69 -1.37
C TYR A 125 2.70 -38.40 -0.04
N GLU A 126 2.99 -37.13 0.28
CA GLU A 126 3.63 -36.72 1.55
C GLU A 126 2.63 -36.26 2.64
N GLU A 127 1.56 -35.52 2.32
CA GLU A 127 0.61 -34.99 3.34
C GLU A 127 -0.62 -35.91 3.58
N GLY A 128 -1.04 -36.71 2.60
CA GLY A 128 -2.23 -37.58 2.67
C GLY A 128 -2.01 -38.91 3.41
N VAL A 129 -0.79 -39.44 3.36
CA VAL A 129 -0.38 -40.65 4.09
C VAL A 129 -0.45 -40.45 5.61
N TYR A 130 -0.33 -39.20 6.10
CA TYR A 130 -0.36 -38.88 7.54
C TYR A 130 -1.77 -38.64 8.13
N GLN A 131 -2.84 -38.57 7.31
CA GLN A 131 -4.19 -38.28 7.80
C GLN A 131 -5.18 -39.44 7.66
N ASN A 132 -4.76 -40.60 7.13
CA ASN A 132 -5.68 -41.70 6.85
C ASN A 132 -5.06 -43.09 7.14
N PRO A 133 -5.35 -43.71 8.30
CA PRO A 133 -4.86 -45.06 8.63
C PRO A 133 -5.48 -46.19 7.80
N ASN A 134 -6.59 -45.95 7.08
CA ASN A 134 -7.42 -47.00 6.46
C ASN A 134 -7.45 -46.97 4.92
N ALA A 135 -6.66 -46.13 4.26
CA ALA A 135 -6.58 -46.14 2.79
C ALA A 135 -5.66 -47.28 2.33
N SER A 136 -6.23 -48.46 2.09
CA SER A 136 -5.48 -49.58 1.52
C SER A 136 -5.20 -49.35 0.03
N ASN A 137 -3.94 -49.53 -0.39
CA ASN A 137 -3.39 -49.33 -1.74
C ASN A 137 -3.91 -50.35 -2.79
N ALA A 138 -5.16 -50.74 -2.73
CA ALA A 138 -5.75 -51.64 -3.72
C ALA A 138 -6.60 -50.82 -4.70
N ILE A 139 -6.34 -51.03 -5.99
CA ILE A 139 -7.07 -50.53 -7.17
C ILE A 139 -6.48 -49.25 -7.75
N LEU A 140 -5.47 -49.40 -8.63
CA LEU A 140 -5.47 -48.79 -9.97
C LEU A 140 -4.60 -49.67 -10.90
N ASN A 141 -5.22 -50.33 -11.88
CA ASN A 141 -4.52 -51.05 -12.95
C ASN A 141 -3.99 -50.06 -14.00
N ASP A 142 -2.77 -50.31 -14.47
CA ASP A 142 -1.93 -49.45 -15.32
C ASP A 142 -2.44 -49.18 -16.75
N PHE A 143 -3.62 -49.70 -17.12
CA PHE A 143 -4.06 -49.73 -18.53
C PHE A 143 -5.16 -48.71 -18.90
N GLU A 144 -5.76 -48.00 -17.94
CA GLU A 144 -6.86 -47.06 -18.21
C GLU A 144 -6.46 -45.56 -18.20
N VAL A 145 -5.18 -45.25 -17.98
CA VAL A 145 -4.63 -43.87 -17.92
C VAL A 145 -4.54 -43.19 -19.30
N THR A 146 -4.66 -43.94 -20.39
CA THR A 146 -4.40 -43.49 -21.77
C THR A 146 -5.52 -42.65 -22.39
N LYS A 147 -6.78 -42.70 -21.90
CA LYS A 147 -7.91 -41.99 -22.52
C LYS A 147 -8.16 -40.55 -22.04
N ILE A 148 -7.49 -40.10 -20.98
CA ILE A 148 -7.70 -38.77 -20.36
C ILE A 148 -6.71 -37.71 -20.88
N ARG A 149 -5.82 -38.10 -21.80
CA ARG A 149 -4.69 -37.28 -22.29
C ARG A 149 -5.06 -36.09 -23.21
N ASN A 150 -6.31 -35.89 -23.64
CA ASN A 150 -6.59 -35.07 -24.83
C ASN A 150 -7.60 -33.90 -24.69
N SER A 151 -7.58 -33.05 -23.65
CA SER A 151 -8.36 -31.78 -23.73
C SER A 151 -7.74 -30.53 -23.08
N ARG A 152 -8.06 -29.37 -23.67
CA ARG A 152 -7.38 -28.05 -23.61
C ARG A 152 -7.85 -27.15 -22.44
N THR A 153 -6.89 -26.42 -21.84
CA THR A 153 -7.02 -25.20 -20.99
C THR A 153 -8.09 -25.20 -19.89
N LEU A 154 -7.64 -25.18 -18.64
CA LEU A 154 -8.55 -25.34 -17.51
C LEU A 154 -9.35 -24.10 -17.21
N SER A 155 -10.58 -24.34 -16.79
CA SER A 155 -11.50 -23.32 -16.33
C SER A 155 -11.39 -23.09 -14.81
N LYS A 156 -11.95 -21.97 -14.35
CA LYS A 156 -12.18 -21.71 -12.91
C LYS A 156 -13.03 -22.81 -12.24
N ASN A 157 -13.87 -23.52 -13.02
CA ASN A 157 -14.66 -24.64 -12.52
C ASN A 157 -13.77 -25.85 -12.21
N ASP A 158 -12.75 -26.13 -13.01
CA ASP A 158 -11.84 -27.26 -12.79
C ASP A 158 -11.01 -27.06 -11.52
N ILE A 159 -10.53 -25.83 -11.29
CA ILE A 159 -9.88 -25.44 -10.02
C ILE A 159 -10.84 -25.65 -8.83
N THR A 160 -12.14 -25.41 -9.04
CA THR A 160 -13.15 -25.59 -7.99
C THR A 160 -13.41 -27.07 -7.72
N ARG A 161 -13.55 -27.91 -8.76
CA ARG A 161 -13.70 -29.38 -8.64
C ARG A 161 -12.56 -29.99 -7.82
N TYR A 162 -11.35 -29.59 -8.14
CA TYR A 162 -10.12 -30.03 -7.48
C TYR A 162 -10.04 -29.63 -6.01
N LYS A 163 -10.34 -28.37 -5.67
CA LYS A 163 -10.39 -27.92 -4.27
C LYS A 163 -11.42 -28.69 -3.43
N LEU A 164 -12.58 -29.00 -4.01
CA LEU A 164 -13.63 -29.76 -3.34
C LEU A 164 -13.23 -31.22 -3.15
N TRP A 165 -12.58 -31.82 -4.14
CA TRP A 165 -12.06 -33.19 -4.09
C TRP A 165 -11.05 -33.39 -2.96
N LEU A 166 -10.11 -32.46 -2.79
CA LEU A 166 -9.18 -32.44 -1.65
C LEU A 166 -9.90 -32.33 -0.31
N GLU A 167 -10.79 -31.34 -0.19
CA GLU A 167 -11.50 -31.05 1.06
C GLU A 167 -12.30 -32.26 1.54
N GLN A 168 -12.78 -33.08 0.58
CA GLN A 168 -13.52 -34.32 0.80
C GLN A 168 -12.65 -35.55 1.07
N GLY A 169 -11.32 -35.43 1.06
CA GLY A 169 -10.43 -36.57 1.23
C GLY A 169 -10.58 -37.61 0.12
N TYR A 170 -10.86 -37.16 -1.11
CA TYR A 170 -11.04 -37.97 -2.32
C TYR A 170 -12.33 -38.79 -2.37
N LEU A 171 -13.23 -38.64 -1.39
CA LEU A 171 -14.46 -39.41 -1.31
C LEU A 171 -15.66 -38.57 -1.74
N SER A 172 -16.67 -39.22 -2.34
CA SER A 172 -17.97 -38.58 -2.53
C SER A 172 -18.67 -38.43 -1.18
N PRO A 173 -19.24 -37.25 -0.87
CA PRO A 173 -19.84 -36.99 0.44
C PRO A 173 -21.13 -37.77 0.66
N TYR A 174 -21.78 -38.24 -0.41
CA TYR A 174 -23.06 -38.93 -0.35
C TYR A 174 -22.94 -40.45 -0.36
N THR A 175 -21.84 -40.98 -0.91
CA THR A 175 -21.71 -42.41 -1.21
C THR A 175 -20.44 -43.01 -0.60
N GLY A 176 -19.48 -42.17 -0.18
CA GLY A 176 -18.21 -42.61 0.36
C GLY A 176 -17.28 -43.25 -0.65
N ARG A 177 -17.66 -43.32 -1.94
CA ARG A 177 -16.79 -43.90 -2.97
C ARG A 177 -15.63 -42.97 -3.29
N VAL A 178 -14.49 -43.59 -3.59
CA VAL A 178 -13.33 -42.87 -4.09
C VAL A 178 -13.66 -42.24 -5.44
N ILE A 179 -13.44 -40.94 -5.54
CA ILE A 179 -13.48 -40.18 -6.78
C ILE A 179 -12.07 -40.26 -7.37
N PRO A 180 -11.84 -41.02 -8.46
CA PRO A 180 -10.51 -41.11 -9.03
C PRO A 180 -10.19 -39.81 -9.76
N LEU A 181 -8.97 -39.30 -9.54
CA LEU A 181 -8.49 -38.06 -10.16
C LEU A 181 -8.58 -38.08 -11.69
N SER A 182 -8.42 -39.26 -12.28
CA SER A 182 -8.55 -39.54 -13.72
C SER A 182 -9.94 -39.15 -14.27
N ARG A 183 -11.00 -39.24 -13.45
CA ARG A 183 -12.38 -38.92 -13.84
C ARG A 183 -12.93 -37.66 -13.16
N LEU A 184 -12.16 -37.00 -12.29
CA LEU A 184 -12.60 -35.79 -11.59
C LEU A 184 -13.04 -34.66 -12.52
N PHE A 185 -12.40 -34.57 -13.70
CA PHE A 185 -12.68 -33.55 -14.71
C PHE A 185 -13.63 -34.05 -15.81
N SER A 186 -14.08 -35.30 -15.76
CA SER A 186 -15.06 -35.83 -16.71
C SER A 186 -16.48 -35.38 -16.36
N GLU A 187 -17.44 -35.71 -17.22
CA GLU A 187 -18.86 -35.48 -16.95
C GLU A 187 -19.44 -36.43 -15.90
N ASP A 188 -18.65 -37.42 -15.44
CA ASP A 188 -19.07 -38.40 -14.43
C ASP A 188 -19.23 -37.79 -13.02
N TYR A 189 -18.64 -36.60 -12.79
CA TYR A 189 -18.68 -35.86 -11.54
C TYR A 189 -19.00 -34.38 -11.76
N GLN A 190 -19.81 -33.82 -10.87
CA GLN A 190 -20.22 -32.42 -10.95
C GLN A 190 -20.18 -31.71 -9.61
N ILE A 191 -20.02 -30.39 -9.68
CA ILE A 191 -20.14 -29.53 -8.51
C ILE A 191 -21.61 -29.40 -8.18
N GLU A 192 -21.95 -29.79 -6.97
CA GLU A 192 -23.30 -29.88 -6.43
C GLU A 192 -23.48 -28.81 -5.34
N HIS A 193 -24.69 -28.26 -5.21
CA HIS A 193 -25.05 -27.31 -4.15
C HIS A 193 -25.74 -28.01 -2.98
N ILE A 194 -25.01 -28.14 -1.87
CA ILE A 194 -25.44 -28.80 -0.64
C ILE A 194 -26.88 -28.42 -0.28
N ILE A 195 -27.17 -27.10 -0.25
CA ILE A 195 -28.51 -26.54 -0.24
C ILE A 195 -28.80 -25.93 -1.62
N PRO A 196 -29.86 -26.38 -2.33
CA PRO A 196 -30.17 -25.94 -3.69
C PRO A 196 -30.29 -24.43 -3.83
N GLN A 197 -29.78 -23.89 -4.94
CA GLN A 197 -29.75 -22.45 -5.19
C GLN A 197 -31.14 -21.79 -5.22
N THR A 198 -32.16 -22.56 -5.60
CA THR A 198 -33.58 -22.19 -5.59
C THR A 198 -34.16 -21.98 -4.19
N ARG A 199 -33.58 -22.63 -3.17
CA ARG A 199 -33.98 -22.52 -1.75
C ARG A 199 -33.03 -21.63 -0.95
N PHE A 200 -31.75 -21.58 -1.32
CA PHE A 200 -30.72 -20.83 -0.62
C PHE A 200 -29.76 -20.15 -1.61
N PHE A 201 -29.80 -18.83 -1.68
CA PHE A 201 -28.99 -18.01 -2.61
C PHE A 201 -27.50 -17.89 -2.19
N ASP A 202 -26.86 -18.98 -1.77
CA ASP A 202 -25.43 -19.05 -1.47
C ASP A 202 -24.68 -19.87 -2.52
N ASN A 203 -23.91 -19.19 -3.38
CA ASN A 203 -23.07 -19.83 -4.41
C ASN A 203 -21.58 -19.94 -3.97
N SER A 204 -21.29 -19.74 -2.69
CA SER A 204 -19.94 -19.83 -2.13
C SER A 204 -19.43 -21.27 -2.10
N LEU A 205 -18.10 -21.44 -1.99
CA LEU A 205 -17.47 -22.76 -1.88
C LEU A 205 -17.96 -23.54 -0.64
N GLY A 206 -18.45 -22.84 0.39
CA GLY A 206 -19.01 -23.46 1.60
C GLY A 206 -20.32 -24.20 1.37
N ASN A 207 -21.08 -23.85 0.33
CA ASN A 207 -22.33 -24.51 -0.07
C ASN A 207 -22.13 -25.46 -1.26
N LYS A 208 -20.89 -25.92 -1.52
CA LYS A 208 -20.55 -26.75 -2.68
C LYS A 208 -19.80 -28.01 -2.29
N VAL A 209 -20.09 -29.10 -2.98
CA VAL A 209 -19.35 -30.36 -2.93
C VAL A 209 -19.15 -30.91 -4.35
N ILE A 210 -18.24 -31.87 -4.53
CA ILE A 210 -18.13 -32.66 -5.76
C ILE A 210 -18.72 -34.04 -5.49
N CYS A 211 -19.69 -34.45 -6.31
CA CYS A 211 -20.31 -35.78 -6.24
C CYS A 211 -20.53 -36.34 -7.65
N GLU A 212 -21.00 -37.58 -7.72
CA GLU A 212 -21.41 -38.25 -8.95
C GLU A 212 -22.48 -37.43 -9.66
N SER A 213 -22.33 -37.28 -10.97
CA SER A 213 -23.23 -36.44 -11.77
C SER A 213 -24.68 -36.92 -11.75
N GLU A 214 -24.91 -38.21 -11.56
CA GLU A 214 -26.24 -38.78 -11.48
C GLU A 214 -27.00 -38.33 -10.21
N ILE A 215 -26.32 -37.97 -9.13
CA ILE A 215 -26.96 -37.67 -7.83
C ILE A 215 -27.60 -36.28 -7.79
N ASN A 216 -26.98 -35.30 -8.47
CA ASN A 216 -27.43 -33.90 -8.43
C ASN A 216 -28.84 -33.68 -9.05
N PRO A 217 -29.18 -34.20 -10.25
CA PRO A 217 -30.48 -33.96 -10.86
C PRO A 217 -31.62 -34.80 -10.25
N SER A 218 -32.87 -34.41 -10.54
CA SER A 218 -34.06 -35.23 -10.28
C SER A 218 -33.99 -36.52 -11.12
N PRO A 219 -34.33 -37.71 -10.58
CA PRO A 219 -35.16 -37.94 -9.39
C PRO A 219 -34.42 -38.03 -8.05
N TYR A 220 -33.10 -37.89 -8.00
CA TYR A 220 -32.31 -38.11 -6.79
C TYR A 220 -32.34 -36.88 -5.87
N LYS A 221 -31.28 -36.08 -5.80
CA LYS A 221 -31.26 -34.92 -4.87
C LYS A 221 -32.19 -33.81 -5.34
N GLY A 222 -32.07 -33.35 -6.58
CA GLY A 222 -32.92 -32.30 -7.13
C GLY A 222 -32.98 -31.04 -6.24
N ASN A 223 -34.18 -30.65 -5.79
CA ASN A 223 -34.41 -29.46 -4.96
C ASN A 223 -34.38 -29.75 -3.44
N GLN A 224 -33.84 -30.89 -3.01
CA GLN A 224 -33.69 -31.27 -1.60
C GLN A 224 -32.35 -30.77 -1.04
N THR A 225 -32.30 -30.51 0.27
CA THR A 225 -31.02 -30.32 0.98
C THR A 225 -30.24 -31.64 0.99
N ALA A 226 -28.93 -31.57 1.21
CA ALA A 226 -28.09 -32.75 1.37
C ALA A 226 -28.62 -33.70 2.46
N PHE A 227 -29.07 -33.15 3.59
CA PHE A 227 -29.60 -33.92 4.70
C PHE A 227 -30.97 -34.55 4.37
N GLU A 228 -31.89 -33.79 3.76
CA GLU A 228 -33.19 -34.31 3.29
C GLU A 228 -33.01 -35.46 2.29
N PHE A 229 -32.08 -35.29 1.34
CA PHE A 229 -31.77 -36.32 0.34
C PHE A 229 -31.30 -37.63 0.99
N ILE A 230 -30.35 -37.54 1.93
CA ILE A 230 -29.85 -38.73 2.66
C ILE A 230 -30.94 -39.33 3.55
N LYS A 231 -31.80 -38.53 4.17
CA LYS A 231 -32.92 -39.01 4.99
C LYS A 231 -33.96 -39.77 4.15
N ASN A 232 -34.23 -39.30 2.94
CA ASN A 232 -35.25 -39.87 2.06
C ASN A 232 -34.73 -41.07 1.23
N MET A 233 -33.45 -41.07 0.86
CA MET A 233 -32.87 -42.06 -0.06
C MET A 233 -31.66 -42.82 0.50
N GLY A 234 -31.31 -42.66 1.78
CA GLY A 234 -30.20 -43.37 2.41
C GLY A 234 -30.39 -44.89 2.36
N GLY A 235 -29.34 -45.61 1.95
CA GLY A 235 -29.38 -47.06 1.73
C GLY A 235 -30.06 -47.51 0.43
N SER A 236 -30.54 -46.58 -0.40
CA SER A 236 -31.06 -46.91 -1.73
C SER A 236 -29.94 -47.08 -2.75
N ILE A 237 -30.20 -47.89 -3.78
CA ILE A 237 -29.24 -48.18 -4.85
C ILE A 237 -29.54 -47.31 -6.06
N VAL A 238 -28.58 -46.46 -6.42
CA VAL A 238 -28.56 -45.63 -7.62
C VAL A 238 -27.86 -46.39 -8.75
N GLN A 239 -28.49 -46.46 -9.91
CA GLN A 239 -27.86 -47.02 -11.11
C GLN A 239 -27.05 -45.92 -11.80
N LEU A 240 -25.74 -46.11 -11.87
CA LEU A 240 -24.83 -45.18 -12.54
C LEU A 240 -24.79 -45.49 -14.04
N SER A 241 -24.85 -44.45 -14.87
CA SER A 241 -24.51 -44.53 -16.29
C SER A 241 -23.03 -44.90 -16.48
N ASN A 242 -22.68 -45.46 -17.64
CA ASN A 242 -21.29 -45.72 -18.07
C ASN A 242 -20.54 -46.84 -17.31
N GLY A 243 -21.22 -47.95 -16.97
CA GLY A 243 -20.54 -49.18 -16.52
C GLY A 243 -19.95 -49.14 -15.11
N ARG A 244 -20.31 -48.16 -14.27
CA ARG A 244 -19.81 -47.98 -12.89
C ARG A 244 -20.56 -48.81 -11.83
N GLY A 245 -21.49 -49.66 -12.28
CA GLY A 245 -22.29 -50.54 -11.45
C GLY A 245 -23.25 -49.80 -10.50
N PRO A 246 -24.16 -50.53 -9.84
CA PRO A 246 -25.05 -49.96 -8.82
C PRO A 246 -24.24 -49.36 -7.67
N MET A 247 -24.73 -48.25 -7.10
CA MET A 247 -24.10 -47.52 -6.00
C MET A 247 -25.09 -47.32 -4.86
N GLU A 248 -24.70 -47.70 -3.64
CA GLU A 248 -25.50 -47.44 -2.44
C GLU A 248 -25.20 -46.03 -1.91
N ILE A 249 -26.26 -45.27 -1.61
CA ILE A 249 -26.17 -43.99 -0.91
C ILE A 249 -25.96 -44.26 0.58
N PHE A 250 -25.11 -43.47 1.24
CA PHE A 250 -24.88 -43.61 2.67
C PHE A 250 -26.19 -43.63 3.47
N LYS A 251 -26.23 -44.50 4.49
CA LYS A 251 -27.26 -44.43 5.51
C LYS A 251 -27.04 -43.18 6.36
N LEU A 252 -28.10 -42.69 7.00
CA LEU A 252 -28.05 -41.43 7.75
C LEU A 252 -26.91 -41.39 8.79
N SER A 253 -26.71 -42.47 9.54
CA SER A 253 -25.64 -42.58 10.55
C SER A 253 -24.23 -42.59 9.93
N GLU A 254 -24.07 -43.20 8.75
CA GLU A 254 -22.81 -43.26 8.01
C GLU A 254 -22.47 -41.89 7.42
N TYR A 255 -23.45 -41.21 6.84
CA TYR A 255 -23.33 -39.87 6.29
C TYR A 255 -22.96 -38.84 7.36
N GLU A 256 -23.60 -38.88 8.52
CA GLU A 256 -23.28 -37.98 9.63
C GLU A 256 -21.84 -38.17 10.13
N ASN A 257 -21.42 -39.43 10.31
CA ASN A 257 -20.07 -39.76 10.74
C ASN A 257 -19.03 -39.33 9.70
N HIS A 258 -19.30 -39.59 8.42
CA HIS A 258 -18.46 -39.13 7.32
C HIS A 258 -18.32 -37.60 7.34
N CYS A 259 -19.44 -36.87 7.43
CA CYS A 259 -19.42 -35.42 7.44
C CYS A 259 -18.63 -34.85 8.63
N LYS A 260 -18.87 -35.37 9.84
CA LYS A 260 -18.20 -34.96 11.09
C LYS A 260 -16.70 -35.26 11.06
N ASN A 261 -16.26 -36.29 10.34
CA ASN A 261 -14.85 -36.66 10.23
C ASN A 261 -14.11 -35.77 9.21
N TYR A 262 -14.65 -35.64 8.00
CA TYR A 262 -13.95 -34.97 6.89
C TYR A 262 -14.13 -33.45 6.89
N PHE A 263 -15.27 -32.91 7.33
CA PHE A 263 -15.55 -31.46 7.31
C PHE A 263 -15.40 -30.76 8.67
N LYS A 264 -14.80 -31.42 9.68
CA LYS A 264 -14.63 -30.90 11.05
C LYS A 264 -13.96 -29.53 11.12
N ARG A 265 -13.02 -29.25 10.21
CA ARG A 265 -12.28 -27.98 10.16
C ARG A 265 -13.07 -26.86 9.48
N ASN A 266 -14.11 -27.19 8.71
CA ASN A 266 -14.97 -26.24 8.01
C ASN A 266 -16.39 -26.25 8.61
N ASN A 267 -16.52 -25.69 9.81
CA ASN A 267 -17.77 -25.66 10.58
C ASN A 267 -18.98 -25.18 9.78
N ARG A 268 -18.81 -24.22 8.86
CA ARG A 268 -19.90 -23.69 8.03
C ARG A 268 -20.39 -24.69 6.99
N LYS A 269 -19.48 -25.39 6.32
CA LYS A 269 -19.86 -26.43 5.35
C LYS A 269 -20.49 -27.63 6.06
N LEU A 270 -19.94 -28.01 7.21
CA LEU A 270 -20.51 -29.06 8.06
C LEU A 270 -21.93 -28.72 8.52
N GLU A 271 -22.18 -27.47 8.93
CA GLU A 271 -23.52 -26.98 9.26
C GLU A 271 -24.50 -27.13 8.08
N TYR A 272 -24.09 -26.79 6.85
CA TYR A 272 -24.95 -26.95 5.67
C TYR A 272 -25.20 -28.41 5.28
N LEU A 273 -24.21 -29.29 5.40
CA LEU A 273 -24.36 -30.72 5.10
C LEU A 273 -25.35 -31.40 6.06
N LEU A 274 -25.40 -30.93 7.31
CA LEU A 274 -26.26 -31.48 8.36
C LEU A 274 -27.55 -30.67 8.59
N ALA A 275 -27.84 -29.68 7.74
CA ALA A 275 -29.02 -28.84 7.88
C ALA A 275 -30.26 -29.52 7.28
N GLU A 276 -31.26 -29.76 8.11
CA GLU A 276 -32.58 -30.26 7.67
C GLU A 276 -33.34 -29.17 6.89
N ASP A 277 -33.27 -27.92 7.35
CA ASP A 277 -33.90 -26.75 6.71
C ASP A 277 -32.89 -25.69 6.28
N VAL A 278 -33.32 -24.77 5.40
CA VAL A 278 -32.51 -23.62 4.97
C VAL A 278 -32.20 -22.71 6.17
N PRO A 279 -30.92 -22.48 6.52
CA PRO A 279 -30.59 -21.66 7.69
C PRO A 279 -31.03 -20.19 7.55
N GLU A 280 -31.94 -19.72 8.40
CA GLU A 280 -32.45 -18.32 8.39
C GLU A 280 -31.39 -17.27 8.76
N ARG A 281 -30.36 -17.66 9.53
CA ARG A 281 -29.53 -16.71 10.30
C ARG A 281 -28.39 -16.02 9.56
N PHE A 282 -28.04 -16.43 8.36
CA PHE A 282 -26.73 -16.08 7.79
C PHE A 282 -26.72 -14.88 6.82
N THR A 283 -27.83 -14.58 6.13
CA THR A 283 -27.87 -13.46 5.19
C THR A 283 -27.83 -12.11 5.91
N GLU A 284 -28.44 -11.99 7.10
CA GLU A 284 -28.63 -10.70 7.77
C GLU A 284 -27.39 -10.16 8.52
N ARG A 285 -26.55 -11.04 9.08
CA ARG A 285 -25.44 -10.61 9.96
C ARG A 285 -24.26 -9.96 9.25
N GLN A 286 -23.96 -10.32 7.99
CA GLN A 286 -22.97 -9.57 7.20
C GLN A 286 -23.54 -8.28 6.60
N MET A 287 -24.87 -8.20 6.42
CA MET A 287 -25.56 -7.09 5.78
C MET A 287 -25.76 -5.87 6.70
N ASN A 288 -25.95 -6.04 8.01
CA ASN A 288 -26.44 -4.96 8.87
C ASN A 288 -25.49 -3.76 9.01
N ASP A 289 -24.17 -3.97 9.13
CA ASP A 289 -23.21 -2.84 9.27
C ASP A 289 -22.79 -2.21 7.92
N THR A 290 -22.89 -2.93 6.81
CA THR A 290 -22.67 -2.38 5.45
C THR A 290 -23.88 -1.59 4.95
N ARG A 291 -25.08 -1.88 5.49
CA ARG A 291 -26.34 -1.23 5.13
C ARG A 291 -26.35 0.24 5.53
N TYR A 292 -25.82 0.63 6.69
CA TYR A 292 -25.92 2.02 7.13
C TYR A 292 -25.11 2.98 6.24
N ILE A 293 -23.85 2.66 5.91
CA ILE A 293 -23.00 3.51 5.06
C ILE A 293 -23.58 3.58 3.66
N SER A 294 -23.96 2.42 3.10
CA SER A 294 -24.54 2.36 1.77
C SER A 294 -25.86 3.13 1.73
N LYS A 295 -26.71 3.03 2.77
CA LYS A 295 -27.96 3.78 2.88
C LYS A 295 -27.71 5.29 3.03
N PHE A 296 -26.69 5.68 3.79
CA PHE A 296 -26.31 7.08 3.95
C PHE A 296 -25.82 7.70 2.65
N VAL A 297 -24.88 7.05 1.96
CA VAL A 297 -24.38 7.50 0.64
C VAL A 297 -25.51 7.54 -0.37
N LYS A 298 -26.34 6.50 -0.43
CA LYS A 298 -27.51 6.47 -1.32
C LYS A 298 -28.47 7.60 -1.01
N GLY A 299 -28.74 7.89 0.26
CA GLY A 299 -29.59 9.01 0.67
C GLY A 299 -29.07 10.35 0.14
N LEU A 300 -27.79 10.65 0.37
CA LEU A 300 -27.18 11.89 -0.07
C LEU A 300 -27.14 12.03 -1.60
N LEU A 301 -26.76 10.97 -2.32
CA LEU A 301 -26.76 11.00 -3.78
C LEU A 301 -28.19 11.05 -4.35
N SER A 302 -29.16 10.45 -3.66
CA SER A 302 -30.56 10.54 -4.05
C SER A 302 -31.06 11.98 -4.01
N ASN A 303 -30.61 12.81 -3.06
CA ASN A 303 -31.03 14.20 -3.01
C ASN A 303 -30.71 14.98 -4.30
N ILE A 304 -29.69 14.55 -5.06
CA ILE A 304 -29.24 15.22 -6.29
C ILE A 304 -30.13 14.87 -7.50
N VAL A 305 -30.51 13.60 -7.64
CA VAL A 305 -31.24 13.07 -8.83
C VAL A 305 -32.71 12.73 -8.56
N ARG A 306 -33.23 13.08 -7.37
CA ARG A 306 -34.61 12.79 -6.98
C ARG A 306 -35.60 13.68 -7.72
N ASP A 307 -36.72 13.09 -8.14
CA ASP A 307 -37.88 13.80 -8.67
C ASP A 307 -38.80 14.33 -7.57
N GLU A 308 -39.54 15.42 -7.85
CA GLU A 308 -40.37 16.12 -6.86
C GLU A 308 -41.45 15.23 -6.22
N ASN A 309 -41.94 14.21 -6.93
CA ASN A 309 -43.00 13.32 -6.47
C ASN A 309 -42.48 12.00 -5.86
N GLU A 310 -41.17 11.83 -5.73
CA GLU A 310 -40.58 10.57 -5.29
C GLU A 310 -40.41 10.52 -3.77
N LYS A 311 -41.18 9.65 -3.11
CA LYS A 311 -41.14 9.41 -1.65
C LYS A 311 -40.25 8.23 -1.24
N GLU A 312 -39.68 7.51 -2.19
CA GLU A 312 -38.84 6.34 -1.92
C GLU A 312 -37.50 6.76 -1.27
N ALA A 313 -36.97 5.93 -0.38
CA ALA A 313 -35.73 6.25 0.35
C ALA A 313 -34.49 6.33 -0.57
N THR A 314 -34.54 5.72 -1.75
CA THR A 314 -33.49 5.77 -2.78
C THR A 314 -34.15 6.28 -4.06
N ALA A 315 -33.53 7.26 -4.72
CA ALA A 315 -34.06 7.79 -5.96
C ALA A 315 -34.02 6.74 -7.09
N LYS A 316 -35.04 6.73 -7.94
CA LYS A 316 -35.15 5.84 -9.11
C LYS A 316 -33.96 6.01 -10.04
N SER A 317 -33.51 7.24 -10.24
CA SER A 317 -32.37 7.62 -11.08
C SER A 317 -31.00 7.39 -10.43
N LEU A 318 -30.95 6.79 -9.23
CA LEU A 318 -29.72 6.35 -8.58
C LEU A 318 -29.51 4.85 -8.76
N LEU A 319 -28.58 4.46 -9.64
CA LEU A 319 -28.27 3.06 -9.89
C LEU A 319 -27.06 2.59 -9.11
N THR A 320 -27.19 1.44 -8.46
CA THR A 320 -26.06 0.78 -7.80
C THR A 320 -25.61 -0.45 -8.55
N MET A 321 -24.37 -0.41 -9.03
CA MET A 321 -23.80 -1.47 -9.87
C MET A 321 -22.87 -2.37 -9.06
N PRO A 322 -23.08 -3.70 -9.06
CA PRO A 322 -22.12 -4.64 -8.50
C PRO A 322 -20.85 -4.70 -9.35
N GLY A 323 -19.67 -4.70 -8.71
CA GLY A 323 -18.38 -4.79 -9.41
C GLY A 323 -18.18 -6.03 -10.30
N ALA A 324 -18.94 -7.11 -10.07
CA ALA A 324 -18.92 -8.27 -10.96
C ALA A 324 -19.54 -7.98 -12.33
N ILE A 325 -20.56 -7.12 -12.37
CA ILE A 325 -21.23 -6.69 -13.60
C ILE A 325 -20.32 -5.76 -14.39
N THR A 326 -19.73 -4.77 -13.73
CA THR A 326 -18.80 -3.82 -14.37
C THR A 326 -17.56 -4.55 -14.89
N ALA A 327 -17.06 -5.57 -14.18
CA ALA A 327 -15.95 -6.40 -14.65
C ALA A 327 -16.28 -7.17 -15.94
N LYS A 328 -17.48 -7.74 -16.05
CA LYS A 328 -17.93 -8.47 -17.24
C LYS A 328 -18.11 -7.52 -18.44
N LEU A 329 -18.77 -6.39 -18.25
CA LEU A 329 -18.98 -5.41 -19.31
C LEU A 329 -17.68 -4.80 -19.80
N LYS A 330 -16.75 -4.47 -18.89
CA LYS A 330 -15.41 -4.00 -19.26
C LYS A 330 -14.63 -5.00 -20.12
N GLN A 331 -14.79 -6.29 -19.86
CA GLN A 331 -14.18 -7.34 -20.67
C GLN A 331 -14.82 -7.39 -22.06
N ASP A 332 -16.15 -7.41 -22.13
CA ASP A 332 -16.87 -7.56 -23.39
C ASP A 332 -16.78 -6.31 -24.28
N TRP A 333 -16.64 -5.13 -23.67
CA TRP A 333 -16.39 -3.87 -24.37
C TRP A 333 -14.91 -3.66 -24.76
N GLY A 334 -14.04 -4.67 -24.61
CA GLY A 334 -12.64 -4.59 -25.07
C GLY A 334 -11.74 -3.60 -24.34
N LEU A 335 -12.20 -3.03 -23.22
CA LEU A 335 -11.43 -2.04 -22.47
C LEU A 335 -10.22 -2.64 -21.75
N ASN A 336 -10.24 -3.94 -21.45
CA ASN A 336 -9.07 -4.63 -20.91
C ASN A 336 -7.89 -4.61 -21.91
N ASP A 337 -8.16 -4.72 -23.21
CA ASP A 337 -7.12 -4.71 -24.24
C ASP A 337 -6.59 -3.29 -24.44
N LYS A 338 -7.47 -2.30 -24.46
CA LYS A 338 -7.07 -0.88 -24.52
C LYS A 338 -6.29 -0.45 -23.28
N TRP A 339 -6.65 -0.97 -22.11
CA TRP A 339 -5.86 -0.81 -20.89
C TRP A 339 -4.47 -1.42 -21.02
N ASN A 340 -4.34 -2.60 -21.65
CA ASN A 340 -3.06 -3.25 -21.89
C ASN A 340 -2.18 -2.41 -22.83
N GLU A 341 -2.74 -1.84 -23.89
CA GLU A 341 -2.05 -0.91 -24.78
C GLU A 341 -1.57 0.34 -24.02
N LEU A 342 -2.42 0.90 -23.15
CA LEU A 342 -2.14 2.12 -22.39
C LEU A 342 -0.92 1.97 -21.46
N ILE A 343 -0.76 0.81 -20.84
CA ILE A 343 0.33 0.55 -19.89
C ILE A 343 1.54 -0.14 -20.53
N ALA A 344 1.41 -0.68 -21.74
CA ALA A 344 2.46 -1.38 -22.47
C ALA A 344 3.80 -0.63 -22.56
N PRO A 345 3.85 0.72 -22.73
CA PRO A 345 5.11 1.45 -22.79
C PRO A 345 6.03 1.20 -21.57
N ARG A 346 5.45 0.99 -20.38
CA ARG A 346 6.24 0.70 -19.16
C ARG A 346 6.94 -0.65 -19.25
N PHE A 347 6.24 -1.67 -19.76
CA PHE A 347 6.77 -3.02 -19.93
C PHE A 347 7.82 -3.09 -21.04
N LYS A 348 7.58 -2.38 -22.16
CA LYS A 348 8.56 -2.25 -23.25
C LYS A 348 9.86 -1.63 -22.74
N ARG A 349 9.78 -0.52 -22.00
CA ARG A 349 10.96 0.11 -21.40
C ARG A 349 11.69 -0.85 -20.45
N LEU A 350 10.97 -1.62 -19.63
CA LEU A 350 11.60 -2.60 -18.75
C LEU A 350 12.40 -3.65 -19.53
N ASN A 351 11.84 -4.20 -20.61
CA ASN A 351 12.57 -5.13 -21.50
C ASN A 351 13.85 -4.50 -22.07
N GLU A 352 13.77 -3.26 -22.56
CA GLU A 352 14.94 -2.52 -23.07
C GLU A 352 16.01 -2.33 -21.98
N MET A 353 15.58 -2.01 -20.77
CA MET A 353 16.47 -1.77 -19.62
C MET A 353 17.13 -3.04 -19.12
N THR A 354 16.39 -4.15 -18.99
CA THR A 354 16.92 -5.44 -18.55
C THR A 354 17.60 -6.21 -19.67
N ASN A 355 17.43 -5.78 -20.92
CA ASN A 355 17.82 -6.54 -22.11
C ASN A 355 17.23 -7.96 -22.08
N SER A 356 15.95 -8.07 -21.72
CA SER A 356 15.21 -9.33 -21.63
C SER A 356 13.81 -9.22 -22.22
N GLN A 357 13.08 -10.35 -22.29
CA GLN A 357 11.66 -10.38 -22.70
C GLN A 357 10.73 -10.73 -21.52
N ASP A 358 11.23 -10.59 -20.29
CA ASP A 358 10.52 -11.00 -19.08
C ASP A 358 9.27 -10.15 -18.81
N PHE A 359 9.20 -8.94 -19.36
CA PHE A 359 8.09 -8.01 -19.18
C PHE A 359 7.13 -7.98 -20.37
N GLY A 360 7.39 -8.76 -21.42
CA GLY A 360 6.45 -8.95 -22.52
C GLY A 360 7.13 -9.21 -23.85
N TYR A 361 6.32 -9.50 -24.86
CA TYR A 361 6.79 -9.73 -26.22
C TYR A 361 5.75 -9.25 -27.24
N TRP A 362 6.19 -9.04 -28.46
CA TRP A 362 5.30 -8.76 -29.59
C TRP A 362 4.70 -10.07 -30.11
N ASP A 363 3.37 -10.20 -30.04
CA ASP A 363 2.67 -11.37 -30.58
C ASP A 363 2.13 -11.04 -31.98
N ASN A 364 2.75 -11.63 -32.99
CA ASN A 364 2.37 -11.46 -34.40
C ASN A 364 0.94 -11.98 -34.70
N ASN A 365 0.43 -12.94 -33.93
CA ASN A 365 -0.90 -13.52 -34.19
C ASN A 365 -2.03 -12.54 -33.89
N ILE A 366 -1.85 -11.73 -32.84
CA ILE A 366 -2.82 -10.68 -32.45
C ILE A 366 -2.35 -9.28 -32.86
N ASN A 367 -1.19 -9.19 -33.53
CA ASN A 367 -0.50 -7.96 -33.90
C ASN A 367 -0.43 -6.94 -32.75
N ALA A 368 -0.08 -7.40 -31.55
CA ALA A 368 -0.09 -6.57 -30.35
C ALA A 368 0.98 -7.00 -29.32
N PHE A 369 1.41 -6.04 -28.49
CA PHE A 369 2.36 -6.30 -27.42
C PHE A 369 1.67 -6.97 -26.22
N ARG A 370 2.06 -8.21 -25.90
CA ARG A 370 1.62 -8.91 -24.71
C ARG A 370 2.53 -8.55 -23.54
N THR A 371 1.98 -7.84 -22.57
CA THR A 371 2.71 -7.60 -21.31
C THR A 371 2.68 -8.87 -20.46
N GLN A 372 3.79 -9.17 -19.81
CA GLN A 372 3.86 -10.21 -18.77
C GLN A 372 4.77 -9.73 -17.64
N VAL A 373 4.90 -10.52 -16.58
CA VAL A 373 5.91 -10.30 -15.53
C VAL A 373 6.51 -11.66 -15.17
N THR A 374 7.66 -11.68 -14.51
CA THR A 374 8.26 -12.92 -14.01
C THR A 374 7.37 -13.56 -12.94
N ASP A 375 7.50 -14.88 -12.77
CA ASP A 375 6.77 -15.64 -11.74
C ASP A 375 7.05 -15.11 -10.33
N GLU A 376 8.28 -14.65 -10.08
CA GLU A 376 8.66 -14.00 -8.82
C GLU A 376 7.80 -12.76 -8.52
N ILE A 377 7.52 -11.94 -9.53
CA ILE A 377 6.69 -10.74 -9.41
C ILE A 377 5.23 -11.13 -9.26
N GLU A 378 4.72 -12.12 -10.01
CA GLU A 378 3.34 -12.61 -9.84
C GLU A 378 3.09 -13.07 -8.39
N LYS A 379 4.04 -13.80 -7.77
CA LYS A 379 3.97 -14.29 -6.37
C LYS A 379 3.84 -13.18 -5.32
N THR A 380 4.22 -11.94 -5.66
CA THR A 380 4.05 -10.79 -4.75
C THR A 380 2.60 -10.28 -4.67
N GLY A 381 1.70 -10.80 -5.50
CA GLY A 381 0.33 -10.31 -5.65
C GLY A 381 0.25 -9.15 -6.64
N PHE A 382 1.03 -9.22 -7.72
CA PHE A 382 1.05 -8.22 -8.77
C PHE A 382 -0.34 -8.11 -9.43
N ASN A 383 -0.81 -6.88 -9.62
CA ASN A 383 -2.07 -6.64 -10.29
C ASN A 383 -1.89 -5.57 -11.37
N LYS A 384 -1.87 -6.03 -12.62
CA LYS A 384 -1.68 -5.21 -13.83
C LYS A 384 -2.63 -4.01 -13.92
N LYS A 385 -3.86 -4.10 -13.39
CA LYS A 385 -4.81 -2.98 -13.38
C LYS A 385 -4.42 -1.91 -12.36
N ARG A 386 -3.84 -2.29 -11.23
CA ARG A 386 -3.61 -1.40 -10.07
C ARG A 386 -2.24 -0.70 -10.09
N ILE A 387 -1.46 -0.86 -11.16
CA ILE A 387 -0.16 -0.20 -11.32
C ILE A 387 -0.27 1.26 -11.79
N ASP A 388 -1.45 1.67 -12.26
CA ASP A 388 -1.72 2.98 -12.84
C ASP A 388 -3.03 3.53 -12.28
N HIS A 389 -3.06 4.81 -11.85
CA HIS A 389 -4.20 5.42 -11.17
C HIS A 389 -5.44 5.58 -12.06
N ARG A 390 -5.27 5.65 -13.38
CA ARG A 390 -6.35 5.92 -14.35
C ARG A 390 -7.39 4.79 -14.43
N HIS A 391 -7.12 3.63 -13.84
CA HIS A 391 -8.09 2.54 -13.80
C HIS A 391 -9.37 2.92 -13.06
N HIS A 392 -9.31 3.89 -12.14
CA HIS A 392 -10.48 4.44 -11.46
C HIS A 392 -11.41 5.18 -12.44
N ALA A 393 -10.85 5.99 -13.33
CA ALA A 393 -11.61 6.67 -14.38
C ALA A 393 -12.18 5.67 -15.40
N MET A 394 -11.40 4.65 -15.78
CA MET A 394 -11.89 3.56 -16.64
C MET A 394 -13.07 2.82 -16.00
N ASP A 395 -13.00 2.47 -14.72
CA ASP A 395 -14.12 1.81 -14.04
C ASP A 395 -15.33 2.76 -13.94
N ALA A 396 -15.13 4.06 -13.66
CA ALA A 396 -16.20 5.06 -13.61
C ALA A 396 -16.91 5.22 -14.96
N LEU A 397 -16.16 5.23 -16.07
CA LEU A 397 -16.71 5.26 -17.43
C LEU A 397 -17.60 4.03 -17.69
N VAL A 398 -17.13 2.83 -17.29
CA VAL A 398 -17.92 1.60 -17.41
C VAL A 398 -19.20 1.70 -16.59
N ILE A 399 -19.11 2.18 -15.35
CA ILE A 399 -20.26 2.36 -14.45
C ILE A 399 -21.28 3.33 -15.06
N ALA A 400 -20.82 4.45 -15.62
CA ALA A 400 -21.69 5.42 -16.29
C ALA A 400 -22.45 4.82 -17.48
N CYS A 401 -21.79 3.97 -18.28
CA CYS A 401 -22.42 3.31 -19.44
C CYS A 401 -23.29 2.09 -19.06
N CYS A 402 -23.20 1.59 -17.83
CA CYS A 402 -24.05 0.50 -17.36
C CYS A 402 -25.50 0.95 -17.22
N THR A 403 -26.46 0.12 -17.65
CA THR A 403 -27.89 0.43 -17.53
C THR A 403 -28.63 -0.56 -16.63
N ARG A 404 -29.86 -0.22 -16.22
CA ARG A 404 -30.75 -1.14 -15.48
C ARG A 404 -30.95 -2.48 -16.19
N SER A 405 -31.04 -2.45 -17.52
CA SER A 405 -31.20 -3.65 -18.35
C SER A 405 -29.99 -4.58 -18.24
N HIS A 406 -28.77 -4.04 -18.25
CA HIS A 406 -27.55 -4.82 -18.02
C HIS A 406 -27.58 -5.51 -16.66
N ALA A 407 -27.93 -4.76 -15.60
CA ALA A 407 -28.00 -5.30 -14.26
C ALA A 407 -29.05 -6.42 -14.13
N GLN A 408 -30.25 -6.18 -14.65
CA GLN A 408 -31.34 -7.15 -14.63
C GLN A 408 -30.98 -8.43 -15.40
N TYR A 409 -30.42 -8.30 -16.60
CA TYR A 409 -30.05 -9.45 -17.42
C TYR A 409 -28.99 -10.32 -16.74
N LEU A 410 -27.90 -9.73 -16.26
CA LEU A 410 -26.81 -10.47 -15.61
C LEU A 410 -27.22 -11.10 -14.27
N ASN A 411 -28.08 -10.44 -13.50
CA ASN A 411 -28.64 -11.04 -12.28
C ASN A 411 -29.55 -12.23 -12.61
N THR A 412 -30.35 -12.14 -13.69
CA THR A 412 -31.24 -13.23 -14.11
C THR A 412 -30.43 -14.44 -14.60
N LEU A 413 -29.39 -14.20 -15.41
CA LEU A 413 -28.43 -15.23 -15.82
C LEU A 413 -27.73 -15.88 -14.60
N SER A 414 -27.33 -15.08 -13.61
CA SER A 414 -26.70 -15.59 -12.39
C SER A 414 -27.66 -16.44 -11.54
N ALA A 415 -28.97 -16.24 -11.70
CA ALA A 415 -30.03 -17.02 -11.07
C ALA A 415 -30.48 -18.24 -11.91
N GLY A 416 -29.76 -18.55 -13.01
CA GLY A 416 -30.07 -19.70 -13.88
C GLY A 416 -31.34 -19.53 -14.71
N LYS A 417 -31.84 -18.31 -14.86
CA LYS A 417 -33.03 -18.00 -15.65
C LYS A 417 -32.64 -17.25 -16.92
N ASP A 418 -33.38 -17.49 -17.99
CA ASP A 418 -33.21 -16.79 -19.26
C ASP A 418 -34.27 -15.71 -19.42
N LYS A 419 -33.83 -14.49 -19.77
CA LYS A 419 -34.71 -13.37 -20.12
C LYS A 419 -34.47 -12.98 -21.57
N PHE A 420 -35.22 -13.62 -22.48
CA PHE A 420 -35.04 -13.50 -23.92
C PHE A 420 -35.26 -12.06 -24.42
N ASP A 421 -36.19 -11.32 -23.82
CA ASP A 421 -36.57 -9.95 -24.24
C ASP A 421 -35.44 -8.93 -24.16
N LEU A 422 -34.43 -9.15 -23.29
CA LEU A 422 -33.30 -8.23 -23.14
C LEU A 422 -32.13 -8.58 -24.05
N ARG A 423 -32.13 -9.75 -24.71
CA ARG A 423 -31.01 -10.21 -25.54
C ARG A 423 -30.83 -9.34 -26.78
N ASP A 424 -31.92 -8.95 -27.43
CA ASP A 424 -31.89 -8.13 -28.64
C ASP A 424 -31.28 -6.74 -28.39
N LYS A 425 -31.59 -6.16 -27.24
CA LYS A 425 -31.09 -4.84 -26.82
C LYS A 425 -29.64 -4.87 -26.32
N LEU A 426 -29.17 -5.99 -25.78
CA LEU A 426 -27.93 -6.02 -25.02
C LEU A 426 -26.82 -6.84 -25.68
N LEU A 427 -27.14 -7.85 -26.49
CA LEU A 427 -26.17 -8.81 -27.02
C LEU A 427 -25.95 -8.62 -28.51
N VAL A 428 -24.73 -8.94 -28.95
CA VAL A 428 -24.37 -8.95 -30.37
C VAL A 428 -24.90 -10.24 -31.01
N LYS A 429 -25.50 -10.15 -32.20
CA LYS A 429 -25.84 -11.31 -33.04
C LYS A 429 -24.66 -11.68 -33.94
N ASN A 430 -24.41 -12.97 -34.11
CA ASN A 430 -23.44 -13.44 -35.10
C ASN A 430 -24.05 -13.43 -36.52
N ASP A 431 -23.24 -13.76 -37.52
CA ASP A 431 -23.65 -13.80 -38.94
C ASP A 431 -24.80 -14.79 -39.22
N HIS A 432 -25.03 -15.74 -38.31
CA HIS A 432 -26.10 -16.74 -38.40
C HIS A 432 -27.36 -16.32 -37.62
N GLY A 433 -27.41 -15.09 -37.10
CA GLY A 433 -28.55 -14.55 -36.35
C GLY A 433 -28.66 -14.99 -34.88
N HIS A 434 -27.68 -15.75 -34.37
CA HIS A 434 -27.67 -16.25 -32.99
C HIS A 434 -27.03 -15.24 -32.04
N TYR A 435 -27.62 -15.07 -30.85
CA TYR A 435 -27.06 -14.22 -29.81
C TYR A 435 -25.73 -14.76 -29.28
N THR A 436 -24.71 -13.92 -29.31
CA THR A 436 -23.42 -14.19 -28.67
C THR A 436 -23.48 -13.92 -27.16
N LYS A 437 -22.43 -14.31 -26.43
CA LYS A 437 -22.26 -13.97 -25.01
C LYS A 437 -21.66 -12.57 -24.78
N SER A 438 -21.51 -11.78 -25.85
CA SER A 438 -20.87 -10.46 -25.84
C SER A 438 -21.90 -9.35 -25.88
N PHE A 439 -21.69 -8.32 -25.06
CA PHE A 439 -22.58 -7.16 -25.02
C PHE A 439 -22.30 -6.19 -26.16
N GLN A 440 -23.35 -5.51 -26.63
CA GLN A 440 -23.24 -4.39 -27.56
C GLN A 440 -22.42 -3.26 -26.92
N LEU A 441 -21.64 -2.56 -27.74
CA LEU A 441 -20.88 -1.40 -27.30
C LEU A 441 -21.81 -0.22 -27.01
N PRO A 442 -21.49 0.66 -26.03
CA PRO A 442 -22.25 1.89 -25.79
C PRO A 442 -22.35 2.78 -27.04
N TRP A 443 -21.25 2.88 -27.79
CA TRP A 443 -21.18 3.48 -29.13
C TRP A 443 -20.03 2.84 -29.93
N ALA A 444 -19.99 3.04 -31.25
CA ALA A 444 -19.11 2.30 -32.16
C ALA A 444 -17.60 2.41 -31.83
N SER A 445 -17.12 3.61 -31.51
CA SER A 445 -15.72 3.92 -31.18
C SER A 445 -15.39 3.84 -29.70
N PHE A 446 -16.31 3.35 -28.84
CA PHE A 446 -16.20 3.40 -27.38
C PHE A 446 -14.83 3.01 -26.82
N PRO A 447 -14.20 1.87 -27.20
CA PRO A 447 -12.93 1.48 -26.62
C PRO A 447 -11.77 2.39 -27.02
N VAL A 448 -11.82 2.99 -28.21
CA VAL A 448 -10.80 3.91 -28.74
C VAL A 448 -10.91 5.26 -28.05
N ASP A 449 -12.12 5.80 -27.95
CA ASP A 449 -12.37 7.10 -27.31
C ASP A 449 -12.05 7.06 -25.81
N ALA A 450 -12.38 5.93 -25.16
CA ALA A 450 -12.01 5.67 -23.77
C ALA A 450 -10.49 5.72 -23.58
N LYS A 451 -9.72 5.08 -24.47
CA LYS A 451 -8.25 5.10 -24.41
C LYS A 451 -7.71 6.52 -24.60
N ASP A 452 -8.16 7.25 -25.62
CA ASP A 452 -7.71 8.63 -25.90
C ASP A 452 -7.95 9.55 -24.70
N SER A 453 -9.15 9.44 -24.10
CA SER A 453 -9.53 10.20 -22.90
C SER A 453 -8.65 9.85 -21.70
N LEU A 454 -8.37 8.56 -21.47
CA LEU A 454 -7.48 8.11 -20.40
C LEU A 454 -6.01 8.54 -20.62
N GLU A 455 -5.55 8.65 -21.87
CA GLU A 455 -4.21 9.18 -22.17
C GLU A 455 -4.06 10.66 -21.83
N ARG A 456 -5.16 11.43 -21.87
CA ARG A 456 -5.20 12.86 -21.56
C ARG A 456 -5.56 13.17 -20.10
N ALA A 457 -5.97 12.16 -19.33
CA ALA A 457 -6.39 12.36 -17.95
C ALA A 457 -5.22 12.69 -17.02
N ILE A 458 -5.25 13.86 -16.38
CA ILE A 458 -4.33 14.26 -15.31
C ILE A 458 -4.93 13.85 -13.97
N ILE A 459 -4.14 13.14 -13.16
CA ILE A 459 -4.57 12.66 -11.85
C ILE A 459 -4.35 13.76 -10.82
N SER A 460 -5.44 14.30 -10.30
CA SER A 460 -5.43 15.22 -9.17
C SER A 460 -5.40 14.46 -7.85
N PHE A 461 -4.66 15.00 -6.88
CA PHE A 461 -4.55 14.41 -5.55
C PHE A 461 -4.97 15.43 -4.50
N LYS A 462 -5.72 14.98 -3.50
CA LYS A 462 -6.04 15.84 -2.35
C LYS A 462 -4.76 16.17 -1.58
N GLN A 463 -4.46 17.45 -1.50
CA GLN A 463 -3.34 17.97 -0.71
C GLN A 463 -3.75 18.17 0.75
N ASN A 464 -2.85 17.81 1.67
CA ASN A 464 -3.04 18.00 3.11
C ASN A 464 -1.99 18.96 3.68
N ALA A 465 -1.92 20.17 3.12
CA ALA A 465 -0.95 21.21 3.50
C ALA A 465 -1.33 22.00 4.77
N ARG A 466 -2.51 21.73 5.36
CA ARG A 466 -2.96 22.47 6.55
C ARG A 466 -2.17 22.10 7.80
N VAL A 467 -1.51 23.09 8.41
CA VAL A 467 -0.61 22.93 9.56
C VAL A 467 -1.32 23.17 10.90
N ILE A 468 -2.10 24.25 11.00
CA ILE A 468 -2.83 24.62 12.22
C ILE A 468 -4.35 24.71 11.99
N ASN A 469 -5.13 24.53 13.05
CA ASN A 469 -6.58 24.73 13.10
C ASN A 469 -6.97 25.47 14.39
N LYS A 470 -8.06 26.22 14.39
CA LYS A 470 -8.60 26.76 15.64
C LYS A 470 -8.99 25.62 16.57
N ALA A 471 -8.51 25.68 17.81
CA ALA A 471 -8.87 24.73 18.85
C ALA A 471 -10.35 24.92 19.23
N ASN A 472 -11.04 23.80 19.48
CA ASN A 472 -12.42 23.79 19.99
C ASN A 472 -12.46 23.14 21.38
N ASN A 473 -11.43 23.40 22.18
CA ASN A 473 -11.34 22.85 23.52
C ASN A 473 -12.46 23.44 24.35
N LYS A 474 -13.31 22.57 24.88
CA LYS A 474 -14.36 22.95 25.81
C LYS A 474 -14.22 22.11 27.06
N THR A 475 -14.29 22.76 28.21
CA THR A 475 -14.24 22.10 29.51
C THR A 475 -15.57 22.29 30.22
N TRP A 476 -15.98 21.29 31.00
CA TRP A 476 -17.14 21.46 31.86
C TRP A 476 -16.78 22.38 33.01
N GLN A 477 -17.46 23.52 33.10
CA GLN A 477 -17.26 24.53 34.15
C GLN A 477 -18.61 24.88 34.78
N TRP A 478 -18.58 25.22 36.07
CA TRP A 478 -19.75 25.78 36.76
C TRP A 478 -19.83 27.26 36.41
N VAL A 479 -20.83 27.64 35.64
CA VAL A 479 -21.06 29.01 35.20
C VAL A 479 -22.23 29.59 35.98
N GLN A 480 -22.03 30.75 36.59
CA GLN A 480 -23.08 31.47 37.29
C GLN A 480 -24.06 32.07 36.27
N LYS A 481 -25.34 31.76 36.43
CA LYS A 481 -26.43 32.30 35.63
C LYS A 481 -26.86 33.67 36.16
N LYS A 482 -27.61 34.42 35.33
CA LYS A 482 -28.08 35.77 35.67
C LYS A 482 -28.93 35.83 36.95
N ASN A 483 -29.51 34.70 37.37
CA ASN A 483 -30.30 34.55 38.59
C ASN A 483 -29.47 34.14 39.83
N GLY A 484 -28.14 34.03 39.72
CA GLY A 484 -27.24 33.68 40.83
C GLY A 484 -26.90 32.19 40.94
N ASP A 485 -27.64 31.30 40.27
CA ASP A 485 -27.43 29.85 40.33
C ASP A 485 -26.23 29.39 39.48
N PHE A 486 -25.51 28.36 39.93
CA PHE A 486 -24.43 27.75 39.15
C PHE A 486 -24.95 26.58 38.33
N LYS A 487 -24.69 26.60 37.01
CA LYS A 487 -24.98 25.47 36.12
C LYS A 487 -23.71 24.97 35.47
N LYS A 488 -23.53 23.65 35.44
CA LYS A 488 -22.42 23.01 34.74
C LYS A 488 -22.64 23.12 33.23
N GLU A 489 -21.82 23.90 32.55
CA GLU A 489 -21.89 24.14 31.11
C GLU A 489 -20.55 23.86 30.44
N LEU A 490 -20.61 23.54 29.16
CA LEU A 490 -19.42 23.25 28.36
C LEU A 490 -18.85 24.57 27.82
N VAL A 491 -17.90 25.15 28.56
CA VAL A 491 -17.32 26.48 28.26
C VAL A 491 -16.12 26.33 27.34
N MET A 492 -16.07 27.17 26.30
CA MET A 492 -14.94 27.22 25.38
C MET A 492 -13.72 27.84 26.06
N GLN A 493 -12.56 27.21 25.89
CA GLN A 493 -11.29 27.77 26.36
C GLN A 493 -10.95 29.03 25.54
N THR A 494 -10.81 30.17 26.23
CA THR A 494 -10.47 31.47 25.61
C THR A 494 -9.07 31.98 25.97
N LYS A 495 -8.40 31.36 26.95
CA LYS A 495 -7.04 31.71 27.39
C LYS A 495 -5.98 30.83 26.73
N GLY A 496 -4.93 31.47 26.20
CA GLY A 496 -3.76 30.85 25.55
C GLY A 496 -3.87 30.75 24.02
N ASP A 497 -2.79 30.30 23.38
CA ASP A 497 -2.75 30.04 21.94
C ASP A 497 -3.75 28.94 21.58
N SER A 498 -4.92 29.35 21.09
CA SER A 498 -6.04 28.46 20.80
C SER A 498 -5.88 27.78 19.42
N TRP A 499 -4.68 27.26 19.14
CA TRP A 499 -4.32 26.59 17.89
C TRP A 499 -4.01 25.11 18.14
N ALA A 500 -4.67 24.23 17.37
CA ALA A 500 -4.38 22.81 17.31
C ALA A 500 -3.43 22.51 16.14
N ILE A 501 -2.28 21.91 16.44
CA ILE A 501 -1.27 21.51 15.45
C ILE A 501 -1.67 20.16 14.84
N ARG A 502 -1.65 20.03 13.51
CA ARG A 502 -2.23 18.89 12.77
C ARG A 502 -1.29 17.71 12.52
N LYS A 503 -0.01 17.84 12.89
CA LYS A 503 0.98 16.77 12.79
C LYS A 503 1.88 16.73 14.03
N PRO A 504 2.50 15.58 14.35
CA PRO A 504 3.50 15.51 15.41
C PRO A 504 4.65 16.49 15.14
N LEU A 505 5.07 17.25 16.15
CA LEU A 505 6.24 18.13 16.01
C LEU A 505 7.55 17.34 15.99
N HIS A 506 7.63 16.29 16.80
CA HIS A 506 8.84 15.52 17.03
C HIS A 506 8.54 14.05 17.33
N LYS A 507 9.57 13.20 17.24
CA LYS A 507 9.51 11.81 17.71
C LYS A 507 9.34 11.77 19.24
N GLU A 508 8.76 10.68 19.73
CA GLU A 508 8.53 10.48 21.18
C GLU A 508 9.85 10.33 21.96
N THR A 509 10.93 9.90 21.30
CA THR A 509 12.23 9.70 21.94
C THR A 509 12.89 11.03 22.31
N LEU A 510 13.13 11.20 23.61
CA LEU A 510 13.91 12.31 24.16
C LEU A 510 15.40 11.96 24.17
N TYR A 511 16.21 12.98 23.92
CA TYR A 511 17.66 12.94 23.99
C TYR A 511 18.17 13.99 24.96
N GLY A 512 19.26 13.68 25.66
CA GLY A 512 19.99 14.65 26.48
C GLY A 512 21.19 15.20 25.73
N ALA A 513 21.45 16.51 25.84
CA ALA A 513 22.68 17.10 25.33
C ALA A 513 23.91 16.46 25.98
N VAL A 514 24.96 16.22 25.19
CA VAL A 514 26.24 15.69 25.65
C VAL A 514 27.39 16.33 24.90
N GLN A 515 28.54 16.45 25.56
CA GLN A 515 29.81 16.80 24.92
C GLN A 515 30.76 15.62 25.08
N ILE A 516 31.21 15.06 23.96
CA ILE A 516 32.10 13.90 23.95
C ILE A 516 33.43 14.34 23.34
N LYS A 517 34.53 13.99 24.02
CA LYS A 517 35.89 14.20 23.53
C LYS A 517 36.29 12.97 22.70
N ARG A 518 36.61 13.14 21.41
CA ARG A 518 37.03 12.06 20.51
C ARG A 518 38.31 12.41 19.76
N ILE A 519 39.01 11.42 19.24
CA ILE A 519 40.18 11.67 18.38
C ILE A 519 39.67 12.17 17.01
N ARG A 520 40.14 13.34 16.61
CA ARG A 520 39.83 13.94 15.30
C ARG A 520 40.48 13.08 14.21
N LYS A 521 39.74 12.79 13.14
CA LYS A 521 40.27 12.00 12.02
C LYS A 521 41.40 12.74 11.31
N GLY A 522 42.48 12.01 11.02
CA GLY A 522 43.68 12.55 10.37
C GLY A 522 44.77 12.98 11.35
N GLU A 523 45.87 13.48 10.79
CA GLU A 523 46.98 14.05 11.54
C GLU A 523 47.09 15.54 11.25
N PHE A 524 47.46 16.30 12.27
CA PHE A 524 47.47 17.76 12.23
C PHE A 524 48.83 18.31 12.59
N THR A 525 49.19 19.45 12.02
CA THR A 525 50.47 20.11 12.32
C THR A 525 50.52 20.57 13.76
N LEU A 526 51.57 20.22 14.49
CA LEU A 526 51.78 20.58 15.90
C LEU A 526 51.64 22.09 16.14
N ASN A 527 52.16 22.90 15.22
CA ASN A 527 52.09 24.37 15.28
C ASN A 527 50.67 24.93 15.40
N SER A 528 49.66 24.20 14.91
CA SER A 528 48.25 24.62 14.94
C SER A 528 47.53 24.32 16.26
N TYR A 529 48.19 23.61 17.19
CA TYR A 529 47.65 23.23 18.50
C TYR A 529 48.58 23.62 19.67
N LEU A 530 49.56 24.48 19.42
CA LEU A 530 50.41 25.02 20.49
C LEU A 530 49.61 25.88 21.46
N ASP A 531 48.59 26.60 21.00
CA ASP A 531 47.69 27.40 21.83
C ASP A 531 46.72 26.56 22.67
N LYS A 532 46.55 25.27 22.34
CA LYS A 532 45.59 24.36 22.98
C LYS A 532 46.17 22.95 23.22
N PRO A 533 47.23 22.84 24.04
CA PRO A 533 47.93 21.58 24.27
C PRO A 533 47.05 20.48 24.89
N GLU A 534 45.93 20.83 25.53
CA GLU A 534 44.94 19.91 26.12
C GLU A 534 44.24 19.01 25.08
N PHE A 535 44.30 19.36 23.80
CA PHE A 535 43.79 18.54 22.70
C PHE A 535 44.82 17.55 22.16
N ILE A 536 46.10 17.64 22.50
CA ILE A 536 47.11 16.69 22.01
C ILE A 536 46.85 15.32 22.64
N VAL A 537 46.77 14.27 21.81
CA VAL A 537 46.46 12.90 22.27
C VAL A 537 47.65 12.25 22.97
N ASP A 538 48.85 12.45 22.44
CA ASP A 538 50.08 11.87 23.01
C ASP A 538 50.49 12.64 24.28
N LYS A 539 50.52 11.93 25.41
CA LYS A 539 50.85 12.52 26.72
C LYS A 539 52.30 13.02 26.82
N LEU A 540 53.24 12.40 26.11
CA LEU A 540 54.64 12.83 26.11
C LEU A 540 54.79 14.14 25.35
N ILE A 541 54.16 14.24 24.17
CA ILE A 541 54.14 15.48 23.38
C ILE A 541 53.44 16.59 24.17
N GLN A 542 52.26 16.32 24.73
CA GLN A 542 51.51 17.27 25.54
C GLN A 542 52.33 17.81 26.72
N LYS A 543 53.04 16.95 27.46
CA LYS A 543 53.93 17.37 28.55
C LYS A 543 55.06 18.28 28.07
N LYS A 544 55.71 17.95 26.94
CA LYS A 544 56.78 18.77 26.38
C LYS A 544 56.27 20.14 25.91
N VAL A 545 55.10 20.19 25.28
CA VAL A 545 54.47 21.46 24.87
C VAL A 545 54.11 22.30 26.10
N ASN A 546 53.54 21.70 27.16
CA ASN A 546 53.25 22.40 28.41
C ASN A 546 54.51 22.91 29.12
N TYR A 547 55.62 22.17 29.03
CA TYR A 547 56.91 22.63 29.53
C TYR A 547 57.40 23.88 28.79
N LEU A 548 57.28 23.90 27.46
CA LEU A 548 57.62 25.08 26.64
C LEU A 548 56.75 26.29 26.99
N HIS A 549 55.46 26.09 27.27
CA HIS A 549 54.59 27.15 27.79
C HIS A 549 55.08 27.73 29.11
N GLY A 550 55.59 26.89 30.01
CA GLY A 550 56.20 27.34 31.27
C GLY A 550 57.49 28.14 31.05
N VAL A 551 58.37 27.68 30.17
CA VAL A 551 59.67 28.34 29.89
C VAL A 551 59.49 29.67 29.16
N PHE A 552 58.58 29.74 28.20
CA PHE A 552 58.37 30.93 27.37
C PHE A 552 57.19 31.80 27.82
N LEU A 553 56.67 31.61 29.04
CA LEU A 553 55.56 32.37 29.61
C LEU A 553 54.33 32.43 28.67
N SER A 554 54.02 31.32 28.02
CA SER A 554 52.93 31.18 27.04
C SER A 554 53.02 32.06 25.79
N ASP A 555 54.19 32.62 25.47
CA ASP A 555 54.44 33.36 24.22
C ASP A 555 54.55 32.40 23.02
N LEU A 556 53.46 32.27 22.26
CA LEU A 556 53.34 31.37 21.11
C LEU A 556 54.38 31.63 20.01
N ASN A 557 54.85 32.87 19.85
CA ASN A 557 55.84 33.20 18.81
C ASN A 557 57.22 32.71 19.19
N LYS A 558 57.60 32.86 20.47
CA LYS A 558 58.86 32.31 21.00
C LYS A 558 58.87 30.78 21.00
N ILE A 559 57.75 30.15 21.35
CA ILE A 559 57.60 28.69 21.29
C ILE A 559 57.74 28.19 19.85
N LYS A 560 57.09 28.84 18.87
CA LYS A 560 57.23 28.50 17.45
C LYS A 560 58.67 28.66 16.95
N LYS A 561 59.36 29.74 17.36
CA LYS A 561 60.77 29.96 17.00
C LYS A 561 61.67 28.87 17.59
N HIS A 562 61.50 28.55 18.87
CA HIS A 562 62.25 27.50 19.53
C HIS A 562 62.01 26.12 18.89
N LEU A 563 60.77 25.79 18.50
CA LEU A 563 60.45 24.53 17.82
C LEU A 563 61.00 24.45 16.38
N ARG A 564 61.27 25.58 15.72
CA ARG A 564 61.96 25.61 14.42
C ARG A 564 63.46 25.33 14.57
N GLU A 565 64.09 25.90 15.60
CA GLU A 565 65.53 25.73 15.89
C GLU A 565 65.83 24.37 16.55
N HIS A 566 64.89 23.87 17.36
CA HIS A 566 64.98 22.61 18.09
C HIS A 566 63.66 21.81 17.96
N PRO A 567 63.48 21.03 16.87
CA PRO A 567 62.28 20.23 16.65
C PRO A 567 62.05 19.21 17.77
N LEU A 568 60.78 19.00 18.12
CA LEU A 568 60.40 18.01 19.12
C LEU A 568 60.67 16.59 18.61
N LYS A 569 61.58 15.87 19.26
CA LYS A 569 61.92 14.49 18.92
C LYS A 569 61.30 13.46 19.89
N ILE A 570 60.78 12.36 19.36
CA ILE A 570 60.45 11.13 20.12
C ILE A 570 61.15 9.98 19.39
N ASN A 571 61.87 9.13 20.13
CA ASN A 571 62.67 8.02 19.58
C ASN A 571 63.66 8.43 18.47
N GLY A 572 64.13 9.68 18.46
CA GLY A 572 65.09 10.21 17.48
C GLY A 572 64.46 10.90 16.27
N GLU A 573 63.16 10.74 16.02
CA GLU A 573 62.45 11.33 14.89
C GLU A 573 61.76 12.64 15.26
N ALA A 574 61.82 13.64 14.37
CA ALA A 574 61.16 14.93 14.54
C ALA A 574 59.66 14.83 14.26
N ILE A 575 58.84 15.32 15.20
CA ILE A 575 57.39 15.28 15.09
C ILE A 575 56.85 16.62 14.63
N ASP A 576 56.29 16.64 13.43
CA ASP A 576 55.51 17.78 12.92
C ASP A 576 54.00 17.48 12.91
N LYS A 577 53.62 16.20 12.77
CA LYS A 577 52.22 15.75 12.71
C LYS A 577 51.81 15.06 14.01
N ILE A 578 50.65 15.45 14.53
CA ILE A 578 50.10 14.94 15.79
C ILE A 578 48.63 14.53 15.63
N LYS A 579 48.20 13.59 16.46
CA LYS A 579 46.78 13.28 16.66
C LYS A 579 46.22 14.19 17.75
N VAL A 580 45.03 14.72 17.49
CA VAL A 580 44.35 15.67 18.39
C VAL A 580 42.96 15.20 18.72
N TYR A 581 42.48 15.59 19.89
CA TYR A 581 41.10 15.45 20.30
C TYR A 581 40.27 16.60 19.72
N GLU A 582 38.98 16.35 19.55
CA GLU A 582 37.96 17.35 19.31
C GLU A 582 36.75 17.10 20.21
N TRP A 583 36.03 18.17 20.54
CA TRP A 583 34.71 18.08 21.16
C TRP A 583 33.65 17.97 20.09
N THR A 584 32.66 17.10 20.31
CA THR A 584 31.49 17.02 19.46
C THR A 584 30.69 18.33 19.47
N LYS A 585 30.11 18.71 18.32
CA LYS A 585 29.26 19.91 18.20
C LYS A 585 27.80 19.49 18.16
N GLY A 586 26.99 19.91 19.15
CA GLY A 586 25.56 19.61 19.18
C GLY A 586 25.23 18.12 19.35
N ALA A 587 26.08 17.33 20.02
CA ALA A 587 25.81 15.93 20.24
C ALA A 587 24.70 15.72 21.29
N THR A 588 23.90 14.69 21.05
CA THR A 588 22.77 14.33 21.90
C THR A 588 22.77 12.82 22.09
N ALA A 589 22.32 12.34 23.25
CA ALA A 589 22.43 10.94 23.62
C ALA A 589 21.13 10.36 24.17
N THR A 590 20.94 9.06 23.96
CA THR A 590 19.82 8.27 24.49
C THR A 590 20.29 6.91 24.99
N ARG A 591 19.51 6.25 25.85
CA ARG A 591 19.82 4.89 26.33
C ARG A 591 19.21 3.86 25.39
N THR A 592 20.06 2.99 24.87
CA THR A 592 19.68 1.91 23.94
C THR A 592 19.97 0.56 24.60
N PRO A 593 19.02 -0.39 24.57
CA PRO A 593 19.29 -1.75 25.03
C PRO A 593 20.31 -2.46 24.13
N LEU A 594 21.12 -3.32 24.73
CA LEU A 594 21.92 -4.28 23.97
C LEU A 594 20.98 -5.32 23.34
N SER A 595 21.28 -5.75 22.11
CA SER A 595 20.46 -6.72 21.38
C SER A 595 21.26 -7.33 20.24
N ILE A 596 20.73 -8.40 19.62
CA ILE A 596 21.32 -9.05 18.45
C ILE A 596 21.56 -8.13 17.25
N ASN A 597 20.85 -6.98 17.19
CA ASN A 597 20.98 -5.99 16.12
C ASN A 597 21.97 -4.87 16.46
N PHE A 598 22.74 -4.99 17.54
CA PHE A 598 23.73 -4.01 17.93
C PHE A 598 24.87 -3.99 16.91
N THR A 599 25.43 -2.81 16.64
CA THR A 599 26.42 -2.62 15.56
C THR A 599 27.71 -2.02 16.06
N ARG A 600 28.81 -2.22 15.32
CA ARG A 600 30.10 -1.57 15.60
C ARG A 600 29.99 -0.05 15.74
N LYS A 601 29.27 0.59 14.81
CA LYS A 601 29.04 2.05 14.83
C LYS A 601 28.35 2.51 16.12
N GLN A 602 27.42 1.72 16.65
CA GLN A 602 26.73 2.01 17.90
C GLN A 602 27.65 1.84 19.11
N LEU A 603 28.51 0.81 19.12
CA LEU A 603 29.51 0.59 20.16
C LEU A 603 30.48 1.78 20.25
N ASP A 604 31.03 2.22 19.12
CA ASP A 604 31.96 3.35 19.04
C ASP A 604 31.30 4.67 19.46
N SER A 605 29.98 4.74 19.36
CA SER A 605 29.15 5.89 19.73
C SER A 605 28.64 5.82 21.18
N ILE A 606 29.11 4.86 21.99
CA ILE A 606 28.79 4.83 23.44
C ILE A 606 29.49 6.00 24.13
N THR A 607 28.80 6.70 25.02
CA THR A 607 29.38 7.88 25.71
C THR A 607 30.44 7.52 26.75
N ASP A 608 30.35 6.32 27.32
CA ASP A 608 31.21 5.83 28.38
C ASP A 608 32.35 4.96 27.83
N SER A 609 33.59 5.46 27.93
CA SER A 609 34.78 4.76 27.44
C SER A 609 35.13 3.48 28.21
N GLY A 610 34.70 3.34 29.47
CA GLY A 610 34.85 2.11 30.25
C GLY A 610 33.95 1.01 29.71
N ILE A 611 32.68 1.34 29.48
CA ILE A 611 31.72 0.44 28.84
C ILE A 611 32.19 0.03 27.44
N GLN A 612 32.70 0.98 26.63
CA GLN A 612 33.28 0.64 25.32
C GLN A 612 34.38 -0.42 25.42
N LYS A 613 35.27 -0.32 26.42
CA LYS A 613 36.35 -1.31 26.62
C LYS A 613 35.80 -2.67 27.01
N ILE A 614 34.84 -2.73 27.91
CA ILE A 614 34.18 -3.98 28.35
C ILE A 614 33.56 -4.68 27.13
N LEU A 615 32.75 -3.97 26.35
CA LEU A 615 32.07 -4.54 25.19
C LEU A 615 33.06 -4.96 24.10
N ASN A 616 34.14 -4.20 23.87
CA ASN A 616 35.20 -4.59 22.94
C ASN A 616 35.95 -5.84 23.40
N ASN A 617 36.20 -6.01 24.70
CA ASN A 617 36.83 -7.20 25.23
C ASN A 617 35.90 -8.41 25.15
N HIS A 618 34.60 -8.21 25.39
CA HIS A 618 33.59 -9.26 25.22
C HIS A 618 33.54 -9.77 23.78
N LEU A 619 33.50 -8.87 22.80
CA LEU A 619 33.44 -9.22 21.37
C LEU A 619 34.63 -10.07 20.88
N LYS A 620 35.80 -9.97 21.53
CA LYS A 620 36.95 -10.82 21.18
C LYS A 620 36.71 -12.31 21.45
N ASN A 621 35.75 -12.64 22.31
CA ASN A 621 35.33 -14.01 22.57
C ASN A 621 34.33 -14.53 21.53
N TYR A 622 33.85 -13.67 20.62
CA TYR A 622 32.83 -13.96 19.62
C TYR A 622 33.33 -13.55 18.23
N LEU A 623 34.33 -14.27 17.76
CA LEU A 623 34.89 -14.13 16.41
C LEU A 623 34.49 -15.32 15.56
N ASP A 624 34.24 -15.09 14.28
CA ASP A 624 34.03 -16.16 13.30
C ASP A 624 35.37 -16.80 12.87
N GLU A 625 35.30 -17.82 12.00
CA GLU A 625 36.49 -18.51 11.47
C GLU A 625 37.44 -17.59 10.68
N ASN A 626 36.95 -16.44 10.21
CA ASN A 626 37.72 -15.42 9.50
C ASN A 626 38.23 -14.29 10.42
N GLY A 627 37.92 -14.35 11.72
CA GLY A 627 38.25 -13.31 12.68
C GLY A 627 37.31 -12.09 12.66
N GLU A 628 36.15 -12.17 12.02
CA GLU A 628 35.12 -11.13 12.03
C GLU A 628 34.25 -11.21 13.29
N GLU A 629 33.83 -10.05 13.79
CA GLU A 629 33.10 -9.94 15.04
C GLU A 629 31.61 -10.29 14.90
N GLN A 630 31.13 -11.21 15.74
CA GLN A 630 29.76 -11.70 15.70
C GLN A 630 28.87 -10.98 16.74
N PHE A 631 28.41 -9.78 16.38
CA PHE A 631 27.53 -8.95 17.24
C PHE A 631 26.20 -9.62 17.62
N ASN A 632 25.63 -10.40 16.70
CA ASN A 632 24.37 -11.11 16.91
C ASN A 632 24.47 -12.17 18.02
N LEU A 633 25.61 -12.86 18.15
CA LEU A 633 25.85 -13.83 19.22
C LEU A 633 26.32 -13.14 20.51
N ALA A 634 27.28 -12.22 20.41
CA ALA A 634 27.83 -11.53 21.57
C ALA A 634 26.77 -10.76 22.38
N PHE A 635 25.73 -10.26 21.71
CA PHE A 635 24.63 -9.51 22.29
C PHE A 635 23.27 -10.22 22.18
N SER A 636 23.27 -11.55 22.07
CA SER A 636 22.08 -12.38 22.35
C SER A 636 21.75 -12.34 23.85
N PRO A 637 20.55 -12.81 24.29
CA PRO A 637 20.24 -12.93 25.71
C PRO A 637 21.33 -13.68 26.49
N GLU A 638 21.81 -14.80 25.96
CA GLU A 638 22.87 -15.63 26.56
C GLU A 638 24.22 -14.91 26.54
N GLY A 639 24.58 -14.25 25.43
CA GLY A 639 25.82 -13.48 25.33
C GLY A 639 25.87 -12.29 26.30
N ILE A 640 24.73 -11.65 26.57
CA ILE A 640 24.62 -10.57 27.55
C ILE A 640 24.74 -11.11 28.98
N GLU A 641 24.19 -12.28 29.28
CA GLU A 641 24.36 -12.93 30.58
C GLU A 641 25.83 -13.30 30.83
N ASP A 642 26.48 -13.91 29.84
CA ASP A 642 27.92 -14.26 29.91
C ASP A 642 28.80 -13.02 30.13
N MET A 643 28.56 -11.94 29.37
CA MET A 643 29.27 -10.67 29.54
C MET A 643 29.15 -10.14 30.97
N ASN A 644 27.95 -10.20 31.54
CA ASN A 644 27.67 -9.67 32.87
C ASN A 644 28.23 -10.54 33.99
N ALA A 645 28.27 -11.86 33.80
CA ALA A 645 28.94 -12.79 34.71
C ALA A 645 30.46 -12.53 34.74
N ASN A 646 31.06 -12.24 33.59
CA ASN A 646 32.51 -12.04 33.42
C ASN A 646 32.95 -10.57 33.45
N ILE A 647 32.07 -9.64 33.82
CA ILE A 647 32.29 -8.19 33.65
C ILE A 647 33.54 -7.65 34.34
N VAL A 648 33.91 -8.24 35.48
CA VAL A 648 35.11 -7.84 36.25
C VAL A 648 36.38 -8.18 35.47
N ALA A 649 36.45 -9.36 34.85
CA ALA A 649 37.58 -9.77 34.02
C ALA A 649 37.66 -8.88 32.77
N LEU A 650 36.53 -8.65 32.12
CA LEU A 650 36.43 -7.80 30.93
C LEU A 650 36.80 -6.32 31.20
N ASN A 651 36.73 -5.88 32.46
CA ASN A 651 37.07 -4.54 32.91
C ASN A 651 38.44 -4.45 33.63
N ASN A 652 39.39 -5.31 33.29
CA ASN A 652 40.74 -5.33 33.85
C ASN A 652 40.76 -5.43 35.40
N GLY A 653 39.89 -6.27 35.97
CA GLY A 653 39.79 -6.50 37.41
C GLY A 653 38.97 -5.46 38.19
N ARG A 654 38.43 -4.43 37.53
CA ARG A 654 37.61 -3.40 38.18
C ARG A 654 36.14 -3.81 38.22
N LYS A 655 35.53 -3.77 39.42
CA LYS A 655 34.10 -4.05 39.58
C LYS A 655 33.25 -3.09 38.76
N HIS A 656 32.20 -3.60 38.12
CA HIS A 656 31.20 -2.84 37.38
C HIS A 656 29.83 -3.50 37.58
N GLN A 657 28.75 -2.71 37.52
CA GLN A 657 27.38 -3.24 37.60
C GLN A 657 26.97 -3.89 36.27
N PRO A 658 26.01 -4.83 36.25
CA PRO A 658 25.53 -5.42 35.00
C PRO A 658 25.07 -4.37 33.98
N ILE A 659 25.42 -4.59 32.71
CA ILE A 659 25.14 -3.73 31.58
C ILE A 659 24.09 -4.39 30.69
N TYR A 660 22.88 -3.82 30.72
CA TYR A 660 21.79 -4.19 29.79
C TYR A 660 21.46 -3.09 28.79
N LYS A 661 21.78 -1.83 29.13
CA LYS A 661 21.52 -0.65 28.30
C LYS A 661 22.70 0.31 28.33
N VAL A 662 23.12 0.76 27.16
CA VAL A 662 24.24 1.69 26.99
C VAL A 662 23.75 3.05 26.51
N ARG A 663 24.44 4.13 26.88
CA ARG A 663 24.13 5.48 26.43
C ARG A 663 24.89 5.75 25.13
N ILE A 664 24.16 5.98 24.04
CA ILE A 664 24.73 6.20 22.70
C ILE A 664 24.51 7.66 22.33
N TYR A 665 25.56 8.33 21.87
CA TYR A 665 25.48 9.69 21.34
C TYR A 665 25.40 9.70 19.81
N GLN A 666 24.82 10.77 19.29
CA GLN A 666 24.76 11.06 17.86
C GLN A 666 24.80 12.57 17.66
N GLU A 667 25.49 12.99 16.60
CA GLU A 667 25.47 14.36 16.10
C GLU A 667 24.39 14.47 15.03
N GLY A 668 23.58 15.52 15.09
CA GLY A 668 22.50 15.75 14.12
C GLY A 668 21.61 16.92 14.52
N THR A 669 20.73 17.31 13.61
CA THR A 669 19.77 18.40 13.79
C THR A 669 18.66 17.98 14.75
N LYS A 670 18.88 18.24 16.05
CA LYS A 670 17.85 18.14 17.09
C LYS A 670 17.56 19.52 17.67
N PHE A 671 16.32 19.74 18.07
CA PHE A 671 15.87 20.99 18.68
C PHE A 671 15.37 20.74 20.10
N SER A 672 15.37 21.79 20.92
CA SER A 672 14.91 21.72 22.30
C SER A 672 13.40 21.62 22.36
N VAL A 673 12.87 20.92 23.38
CA VAL A 673 11.42 20.83 23.62
C VAL A 673 10.85 22.17 24.12
N SER A 674 11.67 23.07 24.64
CA SER A 674 11.24 24.36 25.15
C SER A 674 12.24 25.46 24.88
N ASP A 675 11.76 26.56 24.28
CA ASP A 675 12.55 27.77 24.06
C ASP A 675 12.77 28.57 25.36
N ASN A 676 11.94 28.32 26.38
CA ASN A 676 12.16 28.89 27.71
C ASN A 676 13.34 28.19 28.39
N LYS A 677 14.49 28.89 28.46
CA LYS A 677 15.73 28.41 29.09
C LYS A 677 15.55 28.00 30.55
N ASN A 678 14.59 28.59 31.25
CA ASN A 678 14.31 28.29 32.66
C ASN A 678 13.43 27.03 32.85
N SER A 679 12.89 26.46 31.76
CA SER A 679 12.14 25.20 31.84
C SER A 679 13.09 24.02 31.94
N PRO A 680 12.83 23.00 32.78
CA PRO A 680 13.59 21.75 32.76
C PRO A 680 13.58 21.06 31.37
N LYS A 681 12.53 21.33 30.57
CA LYS A 681 12.38 20.81 29.21
C LYS A 681 13.36 21.44 28.21
N SER A 682 14.01 22.56 28.53
CA SER A 682 15.01 23.20 27.66
C SER A 682 16.25 22.31 27.44
N THR A 683 16.50 21.40 28.38
CA THR A 683 17.61 20.43 28.34
C THR A 683 17.26 19.13 27.59
N GLN A 684 15.99 18.97 27.20
CA GLN A 684 15.50 17.82 26.46
C GLN A 684 15.48 18.14 24.97
N TYR A 685 16.13 17.30 24.18
CA TYR A 685 16.26 17.48 22.74
C TYR A 685 15.49 16.39 22.03
N VAL A 686 14.89 16.76 20.90
CA VAL A 686 14.06 15.87 20.10
C VAL A 686 14.43 15.98 18.63
N THR A 687 14.10 14.92 17.90
CA THR A 687 14.24 14.90 16.44
C THR A 687 12.88 15.19 15.82
N ALA A 688 12.84 15.91 14.71
CA ALA A 688 11.63 16.08 13.92
C ALA A 688 10.98 14.71 13.64
N ALA A 689 9.65 14.66 13.71
CA ALA A 689 8.92 13.45 13.35
C ALA A 689 9.09 13.18 11.85
N GLU A 690 9.14 11.91 11.46
CA GLU A 690 9.26 11.54 10.06
C GLU A 690 7.98 11.89 9.28
N GLY A 691 8.12 12.37 8.04
CA GLY A 691 6.98 12.72 7.18
C GLY A 691 6.17 13.94 7.63
N THR A 692 6.72 14.78 8.52
CA THR A 692 6.03 15.98 9.01
C THR A 692 6.43 17.27 8.30
N ASN A 693 7.61 17.30 7.68
CA ASN A 693 7.97 18.38 6.78
C ASN A 693 7.04 18.36 5.57
N LEU A 694 6.33 19.47 5.37
CA LEU A 694 5.27 19.60 4.36
C LEU A 694 5.66 20.46 3.18
N PHE A 695 6.78 21.20 3.27
CA PHE A 695 7.16 22.19 2.27
C PHE A 695 8.63 22.07 1.90
N PHE A 696 8.87 22.12 0.60
CA PHE A 696 10.18 22.14 -0.05
C PHE A 696 10.27 23.40 -0.90
N SER A 697 11.16 24.31 -0.55
CA SER A 697 11.30 25.60 -1.21
C SER A 697 12.33 25.55 -2.32
N VAL A 698 11.99 26.19 -3.44
CA VAL A 698 12.85 26.36 -4.60
C VAL A 698 13.18 27.84 -4.75
N TYR A 699 14.46 28.15 -4.71
CA TYR A 699 15.01 29.48 -4.91
C TYR A 699 15.87 29.51 -6.18
N PHE A 700 16.09 30.68 -6.74
CA PHE A 700 17.05 30.93 -7.79
C PHE A 700 18.16 31.84 -7.25
N ASP A 701 19.38 31.33 -7.28
CA ASP A 701 20.59 32.08 -6.92
C ASP A 701 21.09 32.79 -8.17
N ASP A 702 20.88 34.11 -8.23
CA ASP A 702 21.23 34.95 -9.38
C ASP A 702 22.75 35.00 -9.61
N ASP A 703 23.58 34.86 -8.56
CA ASP A 703 25.04 34.87 -8.69
C ASP A 703 25.55 33.56 -9.29
N LYS A 704 25.00 32.43 -8.85
CA LYS A 704 25.40 31.09 -9.30
C LYS A 704 24.63 30.59 -10.51
N GLN A 705 23.63 31.36 -10.98
CA GLN A 705 22.72 31.00 -12.09
C GLN A 705 22.15 29.58 -11.94
N LYS A 706 21.71 29.22 -10.73
CA LYS A 706 21.19 27.88 -10.44
C LYS A 706 20.15 27.87 -9.34
N ARG A 707 19.31 26.82 -9.33
CA ARG A 707 18.33 26.62 -8.27
C ARG A 707 18.99 26.18 -6.95
N VAL A 708 18.49 26.72 -5.84
CA VAL A 708 18.85 26.37 -4.46
C VAL A 708 17.62 25.80 -3.76
N PHE A 709 17.82 24.76 -2.95
CA PHE A 709 16.75 23.93 -2.42
C PHE A 709 16.81 23.82 -0.91
N GLU A 710 15.64 23.89 -0.27
CA GLU A 710 15.53 23.73 1.17
C GLU A 710 14.25 22.99 1.57
N THR A 711 14.38 22.00 2.45
CA THR A 711 13.22 21.45 3.19
C THR A 711 12.98 22.32 4.43
N ILE A 712 11.80 22.92 4.55
CA ILE A 712 11.49 23.78 5.71
C ILE A 712 11.07 22.92 6.91
N PRO A 713 11.69 23.09 8.09
CA PRO A 713 11.29 22.40 9.31
C PRO A 713 9.85 22.69 9.71
N PHE A 714 9.09 21.65 10.06
CA PHE A 714 7.66 21.79 10.38
C PHE A 714 7.36 22.78 11.52
N ASN A 715 8.24 22.89 12.52
CA ASN A 715 8.11 23.86 13.62
C ASN A 715 8.20 25.32 13.13
N GLU A 716 9.10 25.63 12.19
CA GLU A 716 9.21 26.97 11.59
C GLU A 716 7.92 27.33 10.84
N VAL A 717 7.35 26.37 10.11
CA VAL A 717 6.06 26.57 9.41
C VAL A 717 4.90 26.79 10.38
N VAL A 718 4.87 26.07 11.50
CA VAL A 718 3.84 26.24 12.54
C VAL A 718 3.88 27.66 13.10
N GLU A 719 5.06 28.16 13.49
CA GLU A 719 5.20 29.50 14.03
C GLU A 719 4.87 30.58 12.99
N HIS A 720 5.34 30.41 11.75
CA HIS A 720 4.97 31.30 10.64
C HIS A 720 3.46 31.35 10.42
N GLN A 721 2.77 30.20 10.42
CA GLN A 721 1.32 30.19 10.24
C GLN A 721 0.55 30.77 11.42
N LYS A 722 1.04 30.65 12.66
CA LYS A 722 0.44 31.32 13.82
C LYS A 722 0.52 32.83 13.68
N GLN A 723 1.67 33.36 13.24
CA GLN A 723 1.85 34.79 12.98
C GLN A 723 0.93 35.27 11.85
N ARG A 724 0.91 34.53 10.73
CA ARG A 724 0.00 34.80 9.60
C ARG A 724 -1.46 34.81 9.99
N ALA A 725 -1.87 33.96 10.93
CA ALA A 725 -3.27 33.87 11.35
C ALA A 725 -3.81 35.14 12.06
N VAL A 726 -2.94 36.09 12.44
CA VAL A 726 -3.31 37.40 13.02
C VAL A 726 -3.47 38.47 11.94
N LEU A 727 -3.00 38.23 10.72
CA LEU A 727 -3.03 39.20 9.61
C LEU A 727 -4.43 39.41 9.03
N SER A 728 -4.63 40.58 8.42
CA SER A 728 -5.84 40.90 7.65
C SER A 728 -5.93 40.04 6.38
N LYS A 729 -7.13 39.94 5.79
CA LYS A 729 -7.34 39.16 4.55
C LYS A 729 -6.49 39.63 3.38
N ASP A 730 -6.19 40.93 3.30
CA ASP A 730 -5.39 41.48 2.21
C ASP A 730 -3.89 41.24 2.43
N ALA A 731 -3.39 41.45 3.66
CA ALA A 731 -2.02 41.10 4.02
C ALA A 731 -1.73 39.60 3.83
N LEU A 732 -2.72 38.72 4.07
CA LEU A 732 -2.61 37.29 3.82
C LEU A 732 -2.39 36.91 2.36
N LYS A 733 -2.80 37.75 1.39
CA LYS A 733 -2.59 37.49 -0.04
C LYS A 733 -1.14 37.74 -0.45
N GLU A 734 -0.48 38.69 0.21
CA GLU A 734 0.92 39.03 -0.07
C GLU A 734 1.89 38.16 0.73
N GLU A 735 1.46 37.63 1.88
CA GLU A 735 2.32 36.82 2.74
C GLU A 735 2.28 35.31 2.38
N PRO A 736 3.41 34.70 2.00
CA PRO A 736 3.52 33.29 1.62
C PRO A 736 3.11 32.32 2.74
N LEU A 737 2.66 31.12 2.36
CA LEU A 737 2.26 30.06 3.32
C LEU A 737 3.39 29.55 4.22
N ILE A 738 4.63 29.84 3.84
CA ILE A 738 5.87 29.36 4.44
C ILE A 738 6.83 30.53 4.68
N PRO A 739 7.75 30.43 5.65
CA PRO A 739 8.78 31.43 5.81
C PRO A 739 9.74 31.39 4.61
N ILE A 740 9.99 32.55 4.01
CA ILE A 740 10.96 32.73 2.92
C ILE A 740 12.32 33.11 3.52
N LYS A 741 13.40 32.56 2.95
CA LYS A 741 14.79 32.85 3.32
C LYS A 741 15.50 33.62 2.20
N PRO A 742 15.52 34.97 2.25
CA PRO A 742 16.14 35.79 1.21
C PRO A 742 17.63 35.48 0.98
N GLU A 743 18.33 34.98 1.99
CA GLU A 743 19.73 34.57 1.93
C GLU A 743 20.00 33.41 0.96
N LEU A 744 18.96 32.67 0.54
CA LEU A 744 19.06 31.57 -0.43
C LEU A 744 18.81 32.02 -1.88
N GLY A 745 18.45 33.28 -2.11
CA GLY A 745 18.16 33.85 -3.42
C GLY A 745 16.69 34.20 -3.64
N ARG A 746 16.29 34.43 -4.89
CA ARG A 746 14.92 34.78 -5.28
C ARG A 746 14.00 33.57 -5.12
N PHE A 747 12.96 33.68 -4.31
CA PHE A 747 11.96 32.62 -4.15
C PHE A 747 11.17 32.42 -5.44
N LEU A 748 11.09 31.17 -5.93
CA LEU A 748 10.28 30.80 -7.09
C LEU A 748 8.92 30.25 -6.65
N PHE A 749 8.93 29.11 -5.95
CA PHE A 749 7.73 28.45 -5.44
C PHE A 749 8.09 27.41 -4.37
N SER A 750 7.07 26.91 -3.68
CA SER A 750 7.18 25.77 -2.76
C SER A 750 6.43 24.55 -3.27
N LEU A 751 7.01 23.37 -3.06
CA LEU A 751 6.44 22.07 -3.34
C LEU A 751 6.04 21.35 -2.05
N SER A 752 4.89 20.69 -2.09
CA SER A 752 4.37 19.82 -1.03
C SER A 752 4.11 18.41 -1.57
N PRO A 753 4.03 17.39 -0.71
CA PRO A 753 3.59 16.07 -1.14
C PRO A 753 2.26 16.14 -1.91
N ASN A 754 2.22 15.45 -3.05
CA ASN A 754 1.15 15.45 -4.04
C ASN A 754 0.99 16.73 -4.89
N ASP A 755 1.92 17.70 -4.81
CA ASP A 755 2.00 18.74 -5.85
C ASP A 755 2.35 18.10 -7.20
N LEU A 756 1.84 18.69 -8.27
CA LEU A 756 2.15 18.30 -9.64
C LEU A 756 3.21 19.25 -10.21
N VAL A 757 4.15 18.70 -10.96
CA VAL A 757 5.18 19.45 -11.65
C VAL A 757 5.29 19.00 -13.10
N PHE A 758 5.52 19.94 -14.00
CA PHE A 758 5.80 19.71 -15.40
C PHE A 758 7.30 19.84 -15.65
N VAL A 759 7.87 18.93 -16.44
CA VAL A 759 9.29 18.96 -16.84
C VAL A 759 9.38 19.47 -18.27
N PRO A 760 9.70 20.76 -18.51
CA PRO A 760 9.79 21.32 -19.86
C PRO A 760 11.01 20.81 -20.63
N THR A 761 10.96 20.84 -21.97
CA THR A 761 12.14 20.64 -22.83
C THR A 761 12.96 21.94 -22.92
N ASP A 762 14.20 21.86 -23.42
CA ASP A 762 15.04 23.05 -23.62
C ASP A 762 14.39 24.09 -24.55
N GLU A 763 13.64 23.63 -25.55
CA GLU A 763 12.84 24.47 -26.45
C GLU A 763 11.69 25.17 -25.73
N GLU A 764 10.97 24.45 -24.86
CA GLU A 764 9.88 25.01 -24.05
C GLU A 764 10.41 25.95 -22.95
N ILE A 765 11.61 25.70 -22.41
CA ILE A 765 12.29 26.64 -21.50
C ILE A 765 12.62 27.94 -22.22
N SER A 766 13.12 27.83 -23.46
CA SER A 766 13.49 29.00 -24.28
C SER A 766 12.25 29.75 -24.80
N HIS A 767 11.15 29.05 -25.04
CA HIS A 767 9.88 29.61 -25.51
C HIS A 767 8.71 29.18 -24.61
N PRO A 768 8.59 29.68 -23.38
CA PRO A 768 7.59 29.20 -22.42
C PRO A 768 6.13 29.31 -22.87
N ASN A 769 5.84 30.21 -23.82
CA ASN A 769 4.51 30.40 -24.39
C ASN A 769 4.09 29.31 -25.39
N SER A 770 5.00 28.39 -25.76
CA SER A 770 4.67 27.21 -26.57
C SER A 770 3.83 26.18 -25.82
N VAL A 771 3.82 26.23 -24.48
CA VAL A 771 3.05 25.32 -23.62
C VAL A 771 1.69 25.94 -23.28
N ASN A 772 0.64 25.45 -23.92
CA ASN A 772 -0.73 25.84 -23.65
C ASN A 772 -1.35 24.99 -22.54
N ILE A 773 -1.54 25.55 -21.34
CA ILE A 773 -2.11 24.85 -20.18
C ILE A 773 -3.53 24.33 -20.41
N ASN A 774 -4.31 25.00 -21.28
CA ASN A 774 -5.69 24.60 -21.58
C ASN A 774 -5.76 23.44 -22.58
N ASN A 775 -4.65 23.10 -23.24
CA ASN A 775 -4.61 22.05 -24.25
C ASN A 775 -3.22 21.41 -24.33
N LEU A 776 -2.85 20.67 -23.29
CA LEU A 776 -1.61 19.91 -23.28
C LEU A 776 -1.69 18.71 -24.24
N THR A 777 -0.62 18.51 -25.00
CA THR A 777 -0.46 17.33 -25.87
C THR A 777 -0.23 16.06 -25.04
N LYS A 778 -0.46 14.89 -25.65
CA LYS A 778 -0.19 13.59 -24.99
C LYS A 778 1.26 13.45 -24.53
N GLU A 779 2.22 13.95 -25.30
CA GLU A 779 3.64 13.92 -24.93
C GLU A 779 3.97 14.88 -23.79
N GLN A 780 3.32 16.06 -23.73
CA GLN A 780 3.45 16.97 -22.59
C GLN A 780 2.88 16.35 -21.29
N ILE A 781 1.74 15.67 -21.36
CA ILE A 781 1.12 15.04 -20.19
C ILE A 781 2.01 13.93 -19.60
N LYS A 782 2.75 13.18 -20.45
CA LYS A 782 3.72 12.18 -19.98
C LYS A 782 4.87 12.77 -19.16
N ARG A 783 5.14 14.08 -19.28
CA ARG A 783 6.18 14.82 -18.54
C ARG A 783 5.64 15.49 -17.26
N ILE A 784 4.44 15.11 -16.82
CA ILE A 784 3.88 15.54 -15.53
C ILE A 784 4.24 14.52 -14.45
N TYR A 785 4.74 15.02 -13.33
CA TYR A 785 5.17 14.25 -12.18
C TYR A 785 4.50 14.73 -10.89
N THR A 786 4.28 13.79 -9.98
CA THR A 786 3.74 14.01 -8.64
C THR A 786 4.89 14.00 -7.63
N VAL A 787 4.95 15.01 -6.76
CA VAL A 787 5.88 15.06 -5.62
C VAL A 787 5.49 13.99 -4.60
N ASN A 788 6.43 13.14 -4.19
CA ASN A 788 6.18 12.11 -3.17
C ASN A 788 6.57 12.62 -1.76
N ASP A 789 7.85 12.89 -1.58
CA ASP A 789 8.50 13.25 -0.32
C ASP A 789 9.87 13.92 -0.58
N PHE A 790 10.50 14.42 0.47
CA PHE A 790 11.79 15.11 0.39
C PHE A 790 12.52 15.07 1.73
N THR A 791 13.85 15.19 1.67
CA THR A 791 14.73 15.29 2.84
C THR A 791 15.97 16.11 2.47
N GLY A 792 16.22 17.17 3.24
CA GLY A 792 17.32 18.09 2.94
C GLY A 792 17.13 18.76 1.58
N PRO A 793 18.14 18.76 0.69
CA PRO A 793 18.02 19.30 -0.67
C PRO A 793 17.46 18.29 -1.69
N THR A 794 17.08 17.08 -1.26
CA THR A 794 16.62 15.99 -2.13
C THR A 794 15.10 15.90 -2.10
N ILE A 795 14.49 15.79 -3.27
CA ILE A 795 13.05 15.66 -3.47
C ILE A 795 12.77 14.56 -4.49
N TYR A 796 11.70 13.81 -4.26
CA TYR A 796 11.36 12.60 -4.99
C TYR A 796 10.02 12.75 -5.72
N PHE A 797 9.95 12.21 -6.93
CA PHE A 797 8.83 12.37 -7.85
C PHE A 797 8.36 11.03 -8.43
N THR A 798 7.08 10.88 -8.71
CA THR A 798 6.55 9.73 -9.46
C THR A 798 5.79 10.27 -10.68
N PRO A 799 5.95 9.71 -11.89
CA PRO A 799 5.13 10.10 -13.03
C PRO A 799 3.63 10.07 -12.68
N ASN A 800 2.87 11.09 -13.07
CA ASN A 800 1.51 11.32 -12.61
C ASN A 800 0.55 10.10 -12.69
N PRO A 801 0.53 9.30 -13.77
CA PRO A 801 -0.36 8.15 -13.86
C PRO A 801 0.07 6.94 -13.02
N LEU A 802 1.32 6.86 -12.56
CA LEU A 802 1.84 5.67 -11.88
C LEU A 802 1.30 5.55 -10.44
N ALA A 803 0.69 4.41 -10.13
CA ALA A 803 0.20 4.09 -8.78
C ALA A 803 1.10 3.10 -8.04
N LYS A 804 1.66 2.11 -8.74
CA LYS A 804 2.59 1.12 -8.19
C LYS A 804 3.66 0.77 -9.22
N ASN A 805 4.86 0.50 -8.72
CA ASN A 805 5.96 0.03 -9.55
C ASN A 805 5.74 -1.45 -9.91
N ILE A 806 6.17 -1.85 -11.10
CA ILE A 806 6.21 -3.25 -11.56
C ILE A 806 7.36 -3.99 -10.87
N ILE A 807 8.53 -3.36 -10.85
CA ILE A 807 9.72 -3.82 -10.11
C ILE A 807 10.30 -2.68 -9.28
N ALA A 808 11.13 -3.03 -8.30
CA ALA A 808 11.91 -2.03 -7.58
C ALA A 808 12.73 -1.19 -8.57
N LYS A 809 12.75 0.13 -8.35
CA LYS A 809 13.52 1.11 -9.15
C LYS A 809 13.07 1.27 -10.61
N GLU A 810 11.91 0.76 -11.02
CA GLU A 810 11.40 0.88 -12.41
C GLU A 810 11.64 2.26 -13.05
N VAL A 811 11.45 3.34 -12.30
CA VAL A 811 11.62 4.73 -12.76
C VAL A 811 13.10 5.13 -12.91
N ASP A 812 14.00 4.60 -12.09
CA ASP A 812 15.39 5.07 -11.90
C ASP A 812 16.48 4.06 -12.29
N LEU A 813 16.14 2.93 -12.92
CA LEU A 813 17.11 1.89 -13.29
C LEU A 813 18.15 2.44 -14.29
N ARG A 814 19.31 2.90 -13.79
CA ARG A 814 20.47 3.25 -14.63
C ARG A 814 21.37 2.03 -14.80
N LYS A 815 21.79 1.73 -16.03
CA LYS A 815 22.96 0.86 -16.25
C LYS A 815 24.23 1.65 -15.91
N ASN A 816 25.10 1.11 -15.07
CA ASN A 816 26.42 1.69 -14.86
C ASN A 816 27.30 1.36 -16.06
N GLU A 817 27.66 2.36 -16.84
CA GLU A 817 28.49 2.23 -18.05
C GLU A 817 29.84 1.55 -17.79
N LYS A 818 30.38 1.62 -16.56
CA LYS A 818 31.68 1.03 -16.21
C LYS A 818 31.66 -0.46 -15.86
N ASN A 819 30.53 -1.02 -15.46
CA ASN A 819 30.50 -2.42 -14.98
C ASN A 819 29.22 -3.20 -15.34
N GLY A 820 28.34 -2.65 -16.17
CA GLY A 820 27.11 -3.29 -16.62
C GLY A 820 26.08 -3.56 -15.52
N LYS A 821 26.38 -3.27 -14.25
CA LYS A 821 25.46 -3.47 -13.12
C LYS A 821 24.44 -2.34 -13.06
N LEU A 822 23.19 -2.70 -12.75
CA LEU A 822 22.13 -1.73 -12.47
C LEU A 822 22.53 -0.92 -11.21
N LYS A 823 22.64 0.40 -11.34
CA LYS A 823 22.84 1.35 -10.24
C LYS A 823 21.53 2.10 -9.93
N GLY A 824 21.33 2.38 -8.65
CA GLY A 824 20.22 3.15 -8.07
C GLY A 824 20.03 2.76 -6.62
N SER A 825 19.76 3.68 -5.69
CA SER A 825 19.25 3.28 -4.37
C SER A 825 17.77 2.86 -4.51
N PHE A 826 17.15 2.30 -3.47
CA PHE A 826 15.71 2.09 -3.48
C PHE A 826 14.90 3.41 -3.63
N ASP A 827 15.56 4.57 -3.54
CA ASP A 827 14.94 5.85 -3.23
C ASP A 827 15.15 6.98 -4.26
N THR A 828 16.07 6.92 -5.23
CA THR A 828 16.43 8.11 -6.04
C THR A 828 15.49 8.43 -7.19
N LYS A 829 14.21 8.64 -6.89
CA LYS A 829 13.14 9.17 -7.76
C LYS A 829 13.32 10.66 -8.09
N THR A 830 14.54 11.11 -8.34
CA THR A 830 14.84 12.56 -8.44
C THR A 830 14.82 13.07 -9.89
N ALA A 831 14.80 12.16 -10.87
CA ALA A 831 14.97 12.45 -12.29
C ALA A 831 13.81 11.92 -13.15
N SER A 832 13.65 12.48 -14.35
CA SER A 832 12.70 12.04 -15.37
C SER A 832 13.14 10.71 -16.00
N PHE A 833 12.29 10.14 -16.87
CA PHE A 833 12.67 8.94 -17.64
C PHE A 833 13.86 9.17 -18.60
N GLU A 834 14.14 10.42 -18.94
CA GLU A 834 15.25 10.86 -19.79
C GLU A 834 16.47 11.28 -18.96
N SER A 835 16.50 10.95 -17.66
CA SER A 835 17.57 11.31 -16.73
C SER A 835 17.73 12.81 -16.44
N ILE A 836 16.74 13.63 -16.79
CA ILE A 836 16.70 15.06 -16.45
C ILE A 836 16.41 15.22 -14.97
N GLN A 837 17.20 16.01 -14.25
CA GLN A 837 16.98 16.28 -12.83
C GLN A 837 15.76 17.19 -12.66
N ILE A 838 14.63 16.62 -12.22
CA ILE A 838 13.30 17.27 -12.25
C ILE A 838 13.32 18.59 -11.49
N LYS A 839 13.83 18.60 -10.25
CA LYS A 839 13.84 19.80 -9.39
C LYS A 839 14.61 20.99 -9.99
N ASP A 840 15.55 20.74 -10.90
CA ASP A 840 16.42 21.78 -11.47
C ASP A 840 15.72 22.57 -12.58
N CYS A 841 14.68 22.01 -13.22
CA CYS A 841 14.00 22.62 -14.37
C CYS A 841 12.47 22.64 -14.28
N CYS A 842 11.85 21.95 -13.32
CA CYS A 842 10.41 21.78 -13.30
C CYS A 842 9.63 23.08 -13.06
N TRP A 843 8.41 23.12 -13.58
CA TRP A 843 7.39 24.14 -13.32
C TRP A 843 6.28 23.55 -12.45
N LYS A 844 5.81 24.27 -11.45
CA LYS A 844 4.71 23.83 -10.59
C LYS A 844 3.38 23.99 -11.30
N LEU A 845 2.55 22.94 -11.27
CA LEU A 845 1.18 22.96 -11.80
C LEU A 845 0.18 23.09 -10.67
N GLU A 846 -0.78 24.01 -10.81
CA GLU A 846 -1.97 24.08 -9.97
C GLU A 846 -3.13 23.46 -10.74
N VAL A 847 -3.72 22.40 -10.18
CA VAL A 847 -4.73 21.58 -10.84
C VAL A 847 -5.98 21.52 -9.97
N ASP A 848 -7.14 21.63 -10.59
CA ASP A 848 -8.43 21.50 -9.89
C ASP A 848 -8.72 20.03 -9.53
N ARG A 849 -9.90 19.79 -8.92
CA ARG A 849 -10.31 18.42 -8.55
C ARG A 849 -10.59 17.53 -9.75
N LEU A 850 -11.01 18.11 -10.88
CA LEU A 850 -11.36 17.38 -12.10
C LEU A 850 -10.12 17.02 -12.94
N GLY A 851 -8.96 17.59 -12.61
CA GLY A 851 -7.72 17.35 -13.33
C GLY A 851 -7.39 18.45 -14.35
N ASN A 852 -8.10 19.58 -14.33
CA ASN A 852 -7.81 20.72 -15.21
C ASN A 852 -6.69 21.57 -14.63
N VAL A 853 -5.72 21.96 -15.46
CA VAL A 853 -4.63 22.85 -15.07
C VAL A 853 -5.15 24.28 -15.01
N ILE A 854 -5.17 24.86 -13.81
CA ILE A 854 -5.64 26.23 -13.56
C ILE A 854 -4.50 27.23 -13.80
N ASN A 855 -3.28 26.86 -13.40
CA ASN A 855 -2.14 27.75 -13.40
C ASN A 855 -0.82 26.96 -13.48
N MET A 856 0.23 27.63 -13.96
CA MET A 856 1.58 27.10 -14.11
C MET A 856 2.59 28.13 -13.60
N ILE A 857 3.31 27.77 -12.54
CA ILE A 857 4.31 28.63 -11.89
C ILE A 857 5.70 28.16 -12.33
N ARG A 858 6.48 29.07 -12.93
CA ARG A 858 7.74 28.76 -13.63
C ARG A 858 8.97 28.97 -12.75
#